data_AF-A0A1U7LHD6-F1
#
_entry.id   AF-A0A1U7LHD6-F1
#
_cell.length_a   1.000
_cell.length_b   1.000
_cell.length_c   1.000
_cell.angle_alpha   90.00
_cell.angle_beta   90.00
_cell.angle_gamma   90.00
#
_symmetry.space_group_name_H-M   'P 1'
#
loop_
_entity.id
_entity.type
_entity.pdbx_description
1 polymer ?
#
loop_
_entity_poly.entity_id
_entity_poly.type
_entity_poly.pdbx_seq_one_letter_code
_entity_poly.pdbx_strand_id
1 'polypeptide(L)'
;MEQTTLSLLRHSQSPDPNVRMTAELDIRKVSSQSEFPISLVNIADSSSLDIPIRQTALIILKTYVMRYWSPTFEEYVGPSLSKEAKSHVRAVLSSLISDPDRKIRVAAAYVVSRIANADFPEDWPGLMTGLMEMLHKGGKDQVHGAMRVLKEFIEDALTEEQFFSVAKDLVDVLLRIAMTDEHTIANRAMAVAIFESCLDSLEMVKDLYAEPIRVFMDAALPPWFEFYTACIQINSHDDITVLKIEIVKTLNKLKVLFPHHLNRVLSPLFSSIWSDLQCHSRNYHSVIYGDIPEYETPDGESESLSTLITEQLDFLKIGITSRSIKEEILRAGMLEKLIEVLFSLSRITEDMENDWEDVNKFVDDEIGETPGYGVRHAVADLLQELYGRFEGKILEIVWNQVVATFQNEINDENWRLCEGALFCLGILSDEIGEIKDLELHQKLTIILDTCLEVKDHTFLRGRVLCISGQLSNIVHESSGKYFLQCIKSLQLEVPGVVKVSALRALLKFCKRLPRETLIPYQQAILNSVTNFVAQATDETTVLLVETLSMAIKIDYSAATRNDNPFMPMLFNIAASNPGDPYVRGLITDCFEDLVVNSDDFVRVAEVTFPSLLGALQNDSDERIVSLAIELLNCLVKGGPSPMPEPFFTTMFPVLAIVMERADDMELLQTGQEYLKYVIRKDSINFLRWSANGRSALDITMHIIARLLHPSIEESASIFVGPLLIEMFDRLGEAIGPFVPEILTFAVKRLETAKAPNFIQTLVAVFAHLALKQAETMVRFLEDIKIEQRNGLEGLMKAWLENFEVLQGHSHIKLSSIALANIFNLQSSSVAAIKVKGDLITLASGRIVTRSQALTNPDQWSRISVPSKIIKLLIHELGSSEATLKEGAIPDDEDDDWENFSIDTLQEYAALEGVEGGDEDEGLLKDVNLQVFLKEFFRHAANDNVGGFWDIYKNDLSVDERGILSVSID
;
A
#
# COMPACT_ATOMS: atom_id res chain seq x y z
N MET A 1 10.20 50.23 -11.40
CA MET A 1 9.82 48.84 -11.13
C MET A 1 11.03 48.03 -10.65
N GLU A 2 12.08 47.88 -11.47
CA GLU A 2 13.29 47.11 -11.11
C GLU A 2 13.92 47.46 -9.76
N GLN A 3 14.12 48.75 -9.44
CA GLN A 3 14.67 49.16 -8.14
C GLN A 3 13.77 48.74 -6.96
N THR A 4 12.45 48.78 -7.16
CA THR A 4 11.45 48.35 -6.18
C THR A 4 11.53 46.84 -5.98
N THR A 5 11.55 46.08 -7.08
CA THR A 5 11.71 44.61 -7.06
C THR A 5 13.01 44.22 -6.38
N LEU A 6 14.14 44.85 -6.74
CA LEU A 6 15.44 44.59 -6.12
C LEU A 6 15.44 44.84 -4.61
N SER A 7 14.78 45.91 -4.15
CA SER A 7 14.63 46.17 -2.71
C SER A 7 13.80 45.08 -2.02
N LEU A 8 12.72 44.61 -2.64
CA LEU A 8 11.89 43.54 -2.09
C LEU A 8 12.65 42.22 -1.98
N LEU A 9 13.43 41.86 -3.01
CA LEU A 9 14.28 40.66 -2.99
C LEU A 9 15.34 40.70 -1.88
N ARG A 10 15.90 41.88 -1.61
CA ARG A 10 16.85 42.05 -0.48
C ARG A 10 16.15 41.88 0.87
N HIS A 11 14.95 42.44 1.02
CA HIS A 11 14.17 42.30 2.25
C HIS A 11 13.67 40.86 2.48
N SER A 12 13.36 40.10 1.43
CA SER A 12 12.96 38.69 1.55
C SER A 12 14.10 37.76 1.99
N GLN A 13 15.35 38.23 1.97
CA GLN A 13 16.53 37.52 2.48
C GLN A 13 17.01 38.04 3.84
N SER A 14 16.25 38.95 4.48
CA SER A 14 16.61 39.51 5.78
C SER A 14 16.61 38.43 6.88
N PRO A 15 17.53 38.46 7.86
CA PRO A 15 17.43 37.59 9.04
C PRO A 15 16.23 37.91 9.93
N ASP A 16 15.63 39.10 9.81
CA ASP A 16 14.43 39.49 10.56
C ASP A 16 13.16 38.88 9.94
N PRO A 17 12.42 38.02 10.68
CA PRO A 17 11.22 37.37 10.17
C PRO A 17 10.09 38.35 9.80
N ASN A 18 9.98 39.50 10.48
CA ASN A 18 8.95 40.50 10.19
C ASN A 18 9.22 41.22 8.86
N VAL A 19 10.49 41.52 8.58
CA VAL A 19 10.91 42.14 7.32
C VAL A 19 10.68 41.19 6.15
N ARG A 20 11.00 39.90 6.32
CA ARG A 20 10.72 38.85 5.34
C ARG A 20 9.24 38.70 5.04
N MET A 21 8.42 38.52 6.07
CA MET A 21 6.97 38.35 5.92
C MET A 21 6.33 39.54 5.19
N THR A 22 6.76 40.76 5.53
CA THR A 22 6.29 41.98 4.85
C THR A 22 6.70 41.99 3.38
N ALA A 23 7.96 41.65 3.09
CA ALA A 23 8.47 41.58 1.72
C ALA A 23 7.73 40.52 0.88
N GLU A 24 7.45 39.35 1.42
CA GLU A 24 6.69 38.28 0.75
C GLU A 24 5.25 38.72 0.43
N LEU A 25 4.57 39.39 1.36
CA LEU A 25 3.24 39.96 1.13
C LEU A 25 3.26 41.03 0.04
N ASP A 26 4.29 41.88 0.02
CA ASP A 26 4.43 42.94 -0.98
C ASP A 26 4.80 42.38 -2.35
N ILE A 27 5.66 41.34 -2.42
CA ILE A 27 5.94 40.58 -3.65
C ILE A 27 4.63 40.06 -4.24
N ARG A 28 3.76 39.43 -3.44
CA ARG A 28 2.46 38.92 -3.91
C ARG A 28 1.57 40.01 -4.50
N LYS A 29 1.56 41.22 -3.92
CA LYS A 29 0.79 42.37 -4.47
C LYS A 29 1.32 42.80 -5.82
N VAL A 30 2.65 42.88 -5.94
CA VAL A 30 3.36 43.37 -7.12
C VAL A 30 3.40 42.31 -8.24
N SER A 31 3.23 41.03 -7.91
CA SER A 31 3.18 39.92 -8.89
C SER A 31 2.04 40.02 -9.92
N SER A 32 1.04 40.87 -9.72
CA SER A 32 -0.02 41.08 -10.74
C SER A 32 0.40 42.03 -11.87
N GLN A 33 1.55 42.71 -11.74
CA GLN A 33 1.99 43.74 -12.69
C GLN A 33 2.78 43.12 -13.87
N SER A 34 2.54 43.62 -15.07
CA SER A 34 3.17 43.15 -16.32
C SER A 34 4.69 43.35 -16.39
N GLU A 35 5.21 44.36 -15.70
CA GLU A 35 6.62 44.75 -15.67
C GLU A 35 7.42 43.95 -14.63
N PHE A 36 6.75 43.24 -13.73
CA PHE A 36 7.36 42.45 -12.67
C PHE A 36 8.25 41.30 -13.18
N PRO A 37 7.79 40.41 -14.07
CA PRO A 37 8.63 39.32 -14.61
C PRO A 37 9.81 39.83 -15.44
N ILE A 38 9.63 40.94 -16.17
CA ILE A 38 10.71 41.62 -16.90
C ILE A 38 11.75 42.13 -15.90
N SER A 39 11.30 42.71 -14.79
CA SER A 39 12.21 43.17 -13.74
C SER A 39 12.97 42.02 -13.08
N LEU A 40 12.30 40.88 -12.82
CA LEU A 40 12.93 39.68 -12.25
C LEU A 40 14.01 39.12 -13.17
N VAL A 41 13.73 38.98 -14.47
CA VAL A 41 14.70 38.42 -15.41
C VAL A 41 15.88 39.36 -15.66
N ASN A 42 15.66 40.68 -15.70
CA ASN A 42 16.73 41.67 -15.81
C ASN A 42 17.61 41.72 -14.55
N ILE A 43 17.02 41.56 -13.35
CA ILE A 43 17.79 41.42 -12.11
C ILE A 43 18.63 40.15 -12.13
N ALA A 44 18.08 39.04 -12.63
CA ALA A 44 18.82 37.79 -12.77
C ALA A 44 19.98 37.90 -13.78
N ASP A 45 19.83 38.65 -14.87
CA ASP A 45 20.86 38.89 -15.90
C ASP A 45 21.97 39.86 -15.45
N SER A 46 21.72 40.66 -14.42
CA SER A 46 22.67 41.65 -13.92
C SER A 46 23.84 41.01 -13.17
N SER A 47 24.97 40.82 -13.86
CA SER A 47 26.22 40.27 -13.32
C SER A 47 26.86 41.08 -12.16
N SER A 48 26.44 42.34 -11.96
CA SER A 48 26.91 43.17 -10.84
C SER A 48 26.21 42.91 -9.50
N LEU A 49 25.20 42.03 -9.47
CA LEU A 49 24.43 41.70 -8.27
C LEU A 49 24.87 40.37 -7.67
N ASP A 50 24.69 40.23 -6.35
CA ASP A 50 25.04 39.01 -5.63
C ASP A 50 24.21 37.81 -6.10
N ILE A 51 24.86 36.64 -6.20
CA ILE A 51 24.25 35.38 -6.65
C ILE A 51 22.94 35.06 -5.90
N PRO A 52 22.84 35.18 -4.56
CA PRO A 52 21.58 34.89 -3.86
C PRO A 52 20.40 35.74 -4.35
N ILE A 53 20.64 37.02 -4.69
CA ILE A 53 19.60 37.93 -5.18
C ILE A 53 19.17 37.51 -6.60
N ARG A 54 20.14 37.24 -7.48
CA ARG A 54 19.89 36.77 -8.85
C ARG A 54 19.12 35.45 -8.85
N GLN A 55 19.52 34.50 -7.99
CA GLN A 55 18.84 33.21 -7.82
C GLN A 55 17.41 33.37 -7.29
N THR A 56 17.21 34.22 -6.28
CA THR A 56 15.86 34.48 -5.73
C THR A 56 14.95 35.11 -6.77
N ALA A 57 15.48 35.97 -7.65
CA ALA A 57 14.70 36.52 -8.76
C ALA A 57 14.16 35.42 -9.69
N LEU A 58 14.97 34.40 -10.00
CA LEU A 58 14.56 33.25 -10.82
C LEU A 58 13.56 32.33 -10.10
N ILE A 59 13.75 32.09 -8.79
CA ILE A 59 12.81 31.30 -7.99
C ILE A 59 11.43 31.97 -7.94
N ILE A 60 11.37 33.28 -7.76
CA ILE A 60 10.10 34.02 -7.80
C ILE A 60 9.54 34.07 -9.22
N LEU A 61 10.40 34.15 -10.24
CA LEU A 61 9.97 34.09 -11.64
C LEU A 61 9.31 32.74 -11.97
N LYS A 62 9.83 31.62 -11.44
CA LYS A 62 9.17 30.30 -11.53
C LYS A 62 7.75 30.36 -10.97
N THR A 63 7.57 30.84 -9.74
CA THR A 63 6.24 30.96 -9.13
C THR A 63 5.33 31.89 -9.94
N TYR A 64 5.89 32.95 -10.50
CA TYR A 64 5.15 33.84 -11.39
C TYR A 64 4.70 33.12 -12.66
N VAL A 65 5.56 32.31 -13.30
CA VAL A 65 5.22 31.56 -14.51
C VAL A 65 4.02 30.65 -14.29
N MET A 66 4.03 29.88 -13.19
CA MET A 66 2.93 28.97 -12.84
C MET A 66 1.58 29.70 -12.67
N ARG A 67 1.60 30.96 -12.21
CA ARG A 67 0.39 31.71 -11.86
C ARG A 67 -0.12 32.66 -12.93
N TYR A 68 0.76 33.17 -13.79
CA TYR A 68 0.43 34.26 -14.71
C TYR A 68 0.87 34.03 -16.17
N TRP A 69 1.62 32.95 -16.48
CA TRP A 69 2.12 32.75 -17.84
C TRP A 69 1.07 32.17 -18.80
N SER A 70 0.40 31.09 -18.40
CA SER A 70 -0.53 30.33 -19.24
C SER A 70 -1.69 29.75 -18.44
N PRO A 71 -2.92 29.74 -19.00
CA PRO A 71 -4.07 29.02 -18.42
C PRO A 71 -3.90 27.49 -18.34
N THR A 72 -2.84 26.93 -18.92
CA THR A 72 -2.54 25.49 -18.84
C THR A 72 -2.07 25.05 -17.45
N PHE A 73 -1.63 25.99 -16.60
CA PHE A 73 -1.25 25.69 -15.22
C PHE A 73 -2.46 25.77 -14.28
N GLU A 74 -2.56 24.81 -13.36
CA GLU A 74 -3.65 24.75 -12.36
C GLU A 74 -3.70 25.99 -11.46
N GLU A 75 -2.54 26.57 -11.13
CA GLU A 75 -2.41 27.75 -10.26
C GLU A 75 -2.69 29.08 -10.98
N TYR A 76 -3.12 29.05 -12.24
CA TYR A 76 -3.29 30.24 -13.06
C TYR A 76 -4.38 31.16 -12.51
N VAL A 77 -4.02 32.43 -12.28
CA VAL A 77 -4.92 33.48 -11.76
C VAL A 77 -5.07 34.67 -12.72
N GLY A 78 -4.18 34.80 -13.70
CA GLY A 78 -4.25 35.81 -14.77
C GLY A 78 -4.12 37.28 -14.30
N PRO A 79 -4.17 38.25 -15.25
CA PRO A 79 -4.17 38.07 -16.71
C PRO A 79 -2.78 37.67 -17.26
N SER A 80 -2.77 37.03 -18.44
CA SER A 80 -1.52 36.65 -19.12
C SER A 80 -0.75 37.87 -19.65
N LEU A 81 0.58 37.72 -19.72
CA LEU A 81 1.50 38.71 -20.29
C LEU A 81 1.25 38.92 -21.78
N SER A 82 1.65 40.09 -22.29
CA SER A 82 1.71 40.34 -23.73
C SER A 82 2.77 39.44 -24.41
N LYS A 83 2.59 39.21 -25.71
CA LYS A 83 3.52 38.38 -26.50
C LYS A 83 4.94 38.96 -26.53
N GLU A 84 5.06 40.29 -26.52
CA GLU A 84 6.34 41.00 -26.48
C GLU A 84 7.06 40.78 -25.15
N ALA A 85 6.34 40.88 -24.03
CA ALA A 85 6.88 40.63 -22.70
C ALA A 85 7.33 39.16 -22.54
N LYS A 86 6.51 38.21 -23.01
CA LYS A 86 6.90 36.79 -23.07
C LYS A 86 8.15 36.57 -23.91
N SER A 87 8.25 37.23 -25.07
CA SER A 87 9.42 37.11 -25.95
C SER A 87 10.69 37.66 -25.30
N HIS A 88 10.60 38.77 -24.57
CA HIS A 88 11.74 39.34 -23.83
C HIS A 88 12.22 38.39 -22.73
N VAL A 89 11.30 37.90 -21.90
CA VAL A 89 11.63 36.97 -20.81
C VAL A 89 12.31 35.71 -21.34
N ARG A 90 11.77 35.12 -22.42
CA ARG A 90 12.38 33.95 -23.07
C ARG A 90 13.79 34.23 -23.59
N ALA A 91 14.01 35.37 -24.25
CA ALA A 91 15.33 35.74 -24.78
C ALA A 91 16.38 35.89 -23.68
N VAL A 92 16.04 36.53 -22.56
CA VAL A 92 16.96 36.69 -21.43
C VAL A 92 17.21 35.36 -20.73
N LEU A 93 16.18 34.53 -20.53
CA LEU A 93 16.34 33.19 -19.96
C LEU A 93 17.25 32.28 -20.81
N SER A 94 17.14 32.35 -22.14
CA SER A 94 18.05 31.63 -23.05
C SER A 94 19.52 32.06 -22.90
N SER A 95 19.78 33.31 -22.49
CA SER A 95 21.13 33.76 -22.14
C SER A 95 21.56 33.23 -20.77
N LEU A 96 20.65 33.26 -19.78
CA LEU A 96 20.92 32.85 -18.39
C LEU A 96 21.19 31.36 -18.22
N ILE A 97 20.66 30.48 -19.08
CA ILE A 97 21.06 29.07 -19.07
C ILE A 97 22.55 28.88 -19.45
N SER A 98 23.20 29.90 -20.02
CA SER A 98 24.64 29.94 -20.30
C SER A 98 25.44 30.73 -19.26
N ASP A 99 24.84 31.13 -18.13
CA ASP A 99 25.52 31.95 -17.12
C ASP A 99 26.76 31.23 -16.55
N PRO A 100 27.86 31.93 -16.21
CA PRO A 100 29.02 31.31 -15.58
C PRO A 100 28.72 30.67 -14.21
N ASP A 101 27.74 31.19 -13.47
CA ASP A 101 27.36 30.65 -12.16
C ASP A 101 26.35 29.49 -12.29
N ARG A 102 26.72 28.34 -11.71
CA ARG A 102 25.91 27.12 -11.76
C ARG A 102 24.52 27.30 -11.14
N LYS A 103 24.39 28.02 -10.01
CA LYS A 103 23.10 28.20 -9.33
C LYS A 103 22.14 29.02 -10.17
N ILE A 104 22.66 29.97 -10.93
CA ILE A 104 21.88 30.76 -11.90
C ILE A 104 21.45 29.89 -13.07
N ARG A 105 22.36 29.09 -13.66
CA ARG A 105 22.01 28.17 -14.75
C ARG A 105 20.90 27.20 -14.35
N VAL A 106 21.02 26.56 -13.19
CA VAL A 106 20.02 25.58 -12.71
C VAL A 106 18.67 26.25 -12.48
N ALA A 107 18.63 27.39 -11.79
CA ALA A 107 17.38 28.11 -11.56
C ALA A 107 16.76 28.64 -12.87
N ALA A 108 17.58 29.10 -13.82
CA ALA A 108 17.11 29.56 -15.12
C ALA A 108 16.56 28.40 -15.97
N ALA A 109 17.26 27.26 -15.98
CA ALA A 109 16.83 26.06 -16.68
C ALA A 109 15.44 25.62 -16.19
N TYR A 110 15.22 25.58 -14.88
CA TYR A 110 13.93 25.24 -14.30
C TYR A 110 12.79 26.17 -14.75
N VAL A 111 13.05 27.48 -14.82
CA VAL A 111 12.07 28.45 -15.34
C VAL A 111 11.81 28.21 -16.83
N VAL A 112 12.85 27.93 -17.62
CA VAL A 112 12.73 27.63 -19.05
C VAL A 112 11.87 26.39 -19.27
N SER A 113 12.10 25.29 -18.55
CA SER A 113 11.32 24.06 -18.66
C SER A 113 9.85 24.30 -18.37
N ARG A 114 9.53 25.04 -17.29
CA ARG A 114 8.14 25.41 -16.99
C ARG A 114 7.50 26.26 -18.08
N ILE A 115 8.21 27.23 -18.67
CA ILE A 115 7.69 27.98 -19.82
C ILE A 115 7.49 27.06 -21.03
N ALA A 116 8.41 26.13 -21.27
CA ALA A 116 8.37 25.20 -22.39
C ALA A 116 7.12 24.31 -22.36
N ASN A 117 6.70 23.82 -21.18
CA ASN A 117 5.46 23.03 -21.03
C ASN A 117 4.21 23.74 -21.55
N ALA A 118 4.20 25.08 -21.55
CA ALA A 118 3.06 25.87 -22.01
C ALA A 118 3.22 26.42 -23.43
N ASP A 119 4.45 26.78 -23.82
CA ASP A 119 4.71 27.52 -25.05
C ASP A 119 5.33 26.65 -26.17
N PHE A 120 5.84 25.44 -25.91
CA PHE A 120 6.40 24.56 -26.95
C PHE A 120 5.35 23.54 -27.45
N PRO A 121 5.29 23.26 -28.77
CA PRO A 121 6.12 23.81 -29.86
C PRO A 121 5.59 25.11 -30.49
N GLU A 122 4.35 25.52 -30.23
CA GLU A 122 3.66 26.52 -31.05
C GLU A 122 4.16 27.96 -30.83
N ASP A 123 4.30 28.37 -29.58
CA ASP A 123 4.69 29.75 -29.21
C ASP A 123 6.21 29.90 -29.05
N TRP A 124 6.97 28.81 -28.87
CA TRP A 124 8.43 28.77 -28.78
C TRP A 124 9.10 27.69 -29.67
N PRO A 125 8.92 27.72 -31.00
CA PRO A 125 9.38 26.67 -31.90
C PRO A 125 10.91 26.51 -31.97
N GLY A 126 11.67 27.57 -31.71
CA GLY A 126 13.13 27.55 -31.80
C GLY A 126 13.86 26.99 -30.56
N LEU A 127 13.13 26.60 -29.50
CA LEU A 127 13.74 26.15 -28.24
C LEU A 127 14.62 24.91 -28.44
N MET A 128 14.06 23.85 -29.01
CA MET A 128 14.78 22.59 -29.22
C MET A 128 16.02 22.76 -30.11
N THR A 129 15.90 23.50 -31.21
CA THR A 129 17.04 23.79 -32.10
C THR A 129 18.15 24.54 -31.35
N GLY A 130 17.79 25.54 -30.53
CA GLY A 130 18.75 26.28 -29.72
C GLY A 130 19.48 25.40 -28.70
N LEU A 131 18.76 24.52 -28.02
CA LEU A 131 19.34 23.56 -27.06
C LEU A 131 20.31 22.60 -27.76
N MET A 132 19.92 22.03 -28.91
CA MET A 132 20.80 21.16 -29.69
C MET A 132 22.05 21.87 -30.20
N GLU A 133 21.94 23.13 -30.65
CA GLU A 133 23.11 23.93 -31.04
C GLU A 133 24.09 24.14 -29.88
N MET A 134 23.57 24.42 -28.68
CA MET A 134 24.37 24.56 -27.46
C MET A 134 25.08 23.24 -27.09
N LEU A 135 24.41 22.10 -27.23
CA LEU A 135 25.04 20.79 -27.03
C LEU A 135 26.12 20.48 -28.07
N HIS A 136 25.96 20.95 -29.32
CA HIS A 136 26.92 20.66 -30.38
C HIS A 136 28.18 21.53 -30.37
N LYS A 137 28.04 22.80 -30.00
CA LYS A 137 29.09 23.82 -30.20
C LYS A 137 29.38 24.66 -28.96
N GLY A 138 28.61 24.49 -27.89
CA GLY A 138 28.71 25.30 -26.69
C GLY A 138 29.92 24.96 -25.83
N GLY A 139 30.33 25.92 -24.99
CA GLY A 139 31.30 25.69 -23.92
C GLY A 139 30.71 24.87 -22.76
N LYS A 140 31.53 24.57 -21.75
CA LYS A 140 31.15 23.71 -20.60
C LYS A 140 29.87 24.17 -19.89
N ASP A 141 29.72 25.47 -19.66
CA ASP A 141 28.55 26.05 -18.99
C ASP A 141 27.29 26.04 -19.87
N GLN A 142 27.45 26.30 -21.18
CA GLN A 142 26.34 26.26 -22.13
C GLN A 142 25.79 24.84 -22.27
N VAL A 143 26.68 23.86 -22.41
CA VAL A 143 26.33 22.44 -22.47
C VAL A 143 25.60 22.01 -21.20
N HIS A 144 26.11 22.40 -20.02
CA HIS A 144 25.44 22.13 -18.75
C HIS A 144 24.02 22.70 -18.70
N GLY A 145 23.84 23.97 -19.02
CA GLY A 145 22.52 24.60 -18.99
C GLY A 145 21.53 24.00 -19.98
N ALA A 146 22.00 23.69 -21.20
CA ALA A 146 21.16 23.05 -22.22
C ALA A 146 20.73 21.64 -21.80
N MET A 147 21.65 20.84 -21.25
CA MET A 147 21.35 19.50 -20.71
C MET A 147 20.33 19.56 -19.57
N ARG A 148 20.46 20.53 -18.65
CA ARG A 148 19.51 20.68 -17.54
C ARG A 148 18.09 21.02 -18.02
N VAL A 149 17.95 21.88 -19.03
CA VAL A 149 16.65 22.14 -19.66
C VAL A 149 16.14 20.88 -20.34
N LEU A 150 16.98 20.18 -21.11
CA LEU A 150 16.58 18.98 -21.85
C LEU A 150 16.10 17.85 -20.95
N LYS A 151 16.74 17.61 -19.81
CA LYS A 151 16.31 16.59 -18.84
C LYS A 151 14.85 16.80 -18.45
N GLU A 152 14.54 17.99 -17.91
CA GLU A 152 13.17 18.35 -17.49
C GLU A 152 12.20 18.41 -18.67
N PHE A 153 12.68 18.82 -19.85
CA PHE A 153 11.85 18.93 -21.05
C PHE A 153 11.42 17.57 -21.61
N ILE A 154 12.29 16.55 -21.52
CA ILE A 154 11.98 15.17 -21.91
C ILE A 154 11.00 14.55 -20.91
N GLU A 155 11.18 14.81 -19.61
CA GLU A 155 10.36 14.26 -18.54
C GLU A 155 8.94 14.88 -18.49
N ASP A 156 8.82 16.21 -18.65
CA ASP A 156 7.58 16.93 -18.33
C ASP A 156 6.86 17.58 -19.52
N ALA A 157 7.49 17.70 -20.70
CA ALA A 157 7.01 18.61 -21.75
C ALA A 157 6.85 18.00 -23.13
N LEU A 158 7.77 17.12 -23.53
CA LEU A 158 7.76 16.55 -24.87
C LEU A 158 6.68 15.49 -24.99
N THR A 159 5.84 15.64 -26.02
CA THR A 159 5.02 14.52 -26.47
C THR A 159 5.90 13.45 -27.12
N GLU A 160 5.43 12.21 -27.11
CA GLU A 160 6.13 11.06 -27.68
C GLU A 160 6.53 11.27 -29.16
N GLU A 161 5.60 11.80 -29.97
CA GLU A 161 5.87 12.11 -31.38
C GLU A 161 6.99 13.15 -31.55
N GLN A 162 6.99 14.19 -30.70
CA GLN A 162 8.03 15.22 -30.72
C GLN A 162 9.37 14.66 -30.28
N PHE A 163 9.39 13.83 -29.24
CA PHE A 163 10.60 13.15 -28.78
C PHE A 163 11.20 12.27 -29.88
N PHE A 164 10.40 11.44 -30.55
CA PHE A 164 10.88 10.59 -31.65
C PHE A 164 11.52 11.37 -32.80
N SER A 165 11.04 12.59 -33.06
CA SER A 165 11.60 13.43 -34.13
C SER A 165 13.04 13.87 -33.86
N VAL A 166 13.48 13.88 -32.60
CA VAL A 166 14.81 14.33 -32.17
C VAL A 166 15.66 13.25 -31.50
N ALA A 167 15.06 12.11 -31.12
CA ALA A 167 15.68 11.09 -30.28
C ALA A 167 17.05 10.63 -30.82
N LYS A 168 17.17 10.41 -32.13
CA LYS A 168 18.44 9.97 -32.73
C LYS A 168 19.55 11.00 -32.59
N ASP A 169 19.30 12.23 -33.03
CA ASP A 169 20.31 13.28 -32.97
C ASP A 169 20.67 13.61 -31.52
N LEU A 170 19.69 13.55 -30.61
CA LEU A 170 19.89 13.75 -29.18
C LEU A 170 20.79 12.67 -28.58
N VAL A 171 20.47 11.38 -28.76
CA VAL A 171 21.25 10.26 -28.21
C VAL A 171 22.69 10.26 -28.73
N ASP A 172 22.91 10.54 -30.02
CA ASP A 172 24.25 10.63 -30.62
C ASP A 172 25.07 11.77 -29.99
N VAL A 173 24.44 12.91 -29.70
CA VAL A 173 25.10 14.06 -29.08
C VAL A 173 25.42 13.81 -27.61
N LEU A 174 24.50 13.19 -26.86
CA LEU A 174 24.71 12.82 -25.47
C LEU A 174 25.89 11.85 -25.33
N LEU A 175 25.97 10.83 -26.19
CA LEU A 175 27.09 9.89 -26.21
C LEU A 175 28.42 10.62 -26.44
N ARG A 176 28.47 11.52 -27.42
CA ARG A 176 29.69 12.31 -27.70
C ARG A 176 30.09 13.17 -26.50
N ILE A 177 29.15 13.79 -25.80
CA ILE A 177 29.41 14.57 -24.57
C ILE A 177 29.97 13.65 -23.49
N ALA A 178 29.35 12.48 -23.27
CA ALA A 178 29.77 11.50 -22.28
C ALA A 178 31.19 10.96 -22.53
N MET A 179 31.57 10.75 -23.79
CA MET A 179 32.89 10.24 -24.20
C MET A 179 34.01 11.29 -24.22
N THR A 180 33.70 12.58 -24.23
CA THR A 180 34.71 13.64 -24.42
C THR A 180 35.28 14.11 -23.08
N ASP A 181 36.58 13.83 -22.85
CA ASP A 181 37.28 14.21 -21.61
C ASP A 181 37.46 15.73 -21.40
N GLU A 182 37.18 16.56 -22.41
CA GLU A 182 37.19 18.02 -22.26
C GLU A 182 36.02 18.54 -21.40
N HIS A 183 34.92 17.78 -21.32
CA HIS A 183 33.79 18.10 -20.46
C HIS A 183 34.05 17.73 -18.99
N THR A 184 33.37 18.41 -18.08
CA THR A 184 33.42 18.04 -16.66
C THR A 184 32.77 16.68 -16.43
N ILE A 185 33.17 15.98 -15.37
CA ILE A 185 32.60 14.67 -15.03
C ILE A 185 31.11 14.81 -14.75
N ALA A 186 30.68 15.88 -14.08
CA ALA A 186 29.27 16.22 -13.92
C ALA A 186 28.52 16.34 -15.26
N ASN A 187 29.10 17.00 -16.27
CA ASN A 187 28.44 17.08 -17.59
C ASN A 187 28.36 15.71 -18.28
N ARG A 188 29.38 14.86 -18.12
CA ARG A 188 29.39 13.50 -18.67
C ARG A 188 28.35 12.62 -17.99
N ALA A 189 28.23 12.72 -16.67
CA ALA A 189 27.23 12.02 -15.86
C ALA A 189 25.81 12.48 -16.24
N MET A 190 25.59 13.78 -16.40
CA MET A 190 24.28 14.32 -16.84
C MET A 190 23.89 13.83 -18.23
N ALA A 191 24.85 13.64 -19.13
CA ALA A 191 24.56 13.09 -20.45
C ALA A 191 24.08 11.62 -20.37
N VAL A 192 24.59 10.84 -19.42
CA VAL A 192 24.11 9.48 -19.12
C VAL A 192 22.71 9.54 -18.49
N ALA A 193 22.49 10.40 -17.50
CA ALA A 193 21.19 10.57 -16.86
C ALA A 193 20.09 10.99 -17.86
N ILE A 194 20.39 11.90 -18.80
CA ILE A 194 19.42 12.29 -19.84
C ILE A 194 19.17 11.15 -20.82
N PHE A 195 20.20 10.35 -21.14
CA PHE A 195 20.00 9.14 -21.94
C PHE A 195 19.11 8.14 -21.20
N GLU A 196 19.25 8.02 -19.88
CA GLU A 196 18.34 7.23 -19.05
C GLU A 196 16.89 7.75 -19.13
N SER A 197 16.64 9.06 -19.00
CA SER A 197 15.30 9.65 -19.18
C SER A 197 14.75 9.43 -20.59
N CYS A 198 15.62 9.40 -21.62
CA CYS A 198 15.21 9.03 -22.97
C CYS A 198 14.69 7.59 -23.07
N LEU A 199 15.16 6.66 -22.23
CA LEU A 199 14.67 5.29 -22.20
C LEU A 199 13.24 5.22 -21.65
N ASP A 200 12.87 6.06 -20.68
CA ASP A 200 11.50 6.16 -20.16
C ASP A 200 10.52 6.58 -21.26
N SER A 201 10.88 7.64 -22.00
CA SER A 201 10.04 8.11 -23.12
C SER A 201 9.87 7.05 -24.21
N LEU A 202 10.86 6.18 -24.41
CA LEU A 202 10.77 5.05 -25.34
C LEU A 202 9.94 3.88 -24.78
N GLU A 203 9.92 3.69 -23.47
CA GLU A 203 9.11 2.66 -22.82
C GLU A 203 7.61 2.94 -22.96
N MET A 204 7.17 4.18 -22.69
CA MET A 204 5.74 4.56 -22.71
C MET A 204 5.02 4.21 -24.02
N VAL A 205 5.78 4.09 -25.10
CA VAL A 205 5.29 3.87 -26.47
C VAL A 205 5.78 2.59 -27.10
N LYS A 206 6.45 1.75 -26.32
CA LYS A 206 7.06 0.51 -26.78
C LYS A 206 6.06 -0.41 -27.46
N ASP A 207 4.82 -0.45 -26.98
CA ASP A 207 3.75 -1.29 -27.55
C ASP A 207 3.19 -0.72 -28.87
N LEU A 208 3.15 0.60 -29.00
CA LEU A 208 2.66 1.29 -30.20
C LEU A 208 3.70 1.26 -31.34
N TYR A 209 4.99 1.31 -31.02
CA TYR A 209 6.08 1.46 -31.99
C TYR A 209 7.24 0.46 -31.77
N ALA A 210 6.93 -0.79 -31.44
CA ALA A 210 7.91 -1.83 -31.06
C ALA A 210 9.07 -2.00 -32.07
N GLU A 211 8.76 -2.14 -33.37
CA GLU A 211 9.78 -2.38 -34.40
C GLU A 211 10.69 -1.15 -34.66
N PRO A 212 10.17 0.08 -34.83
CA PRO A 212 11.00 1.28 -34.89
C PRO A 212 11.94 1.45 -33.71
N ILE A 213 11.45 1.22 -32.49
CA ILE A 213 12.26 1.33 -31.26
C ILE A 213 13.34 0.26 -31.26
N ARG A 214 13.02 -0.98 -31.62
CA ARG A 214 14.00 -2.07 -31.71
C ARG A 214 15.14 -1.71 -32.66
N VAL A 215 14.83 -1.23 -33.86
CA VAL A 215 15.84 -0.81 -34.85
C VAL A 215 16.69 0.36 -34.33
N PHE A 216 16.07 1.31 -33.65
CA PHE A 216 16.77 2.43 -33.03
C PHE A 216 17.76 1.95 -31.95
N MET A 217 17.31 1.09 -31.04
CA MET A 217 18.12 0.58 -29.92
C MET A 217 19.26 -0.34 -30.39
N ASP A 218 19.03 -1.19 -31.40
CA ASP A 218 20.07 -2.02 -32.03
C ASP A 218 21.22 -1.18 -32.61
N ALA A 219 20.94 0.05 -33.06
CA ALA A 219 21.95 0.98 -33.57
C ALA A 219 22.60 1.84 -32.47
N ALA A 220 21.80 2.30 -31.49
CA ALA A 220 22.25 3.27 -30.49
C ALA A 220 23.06 2.64 -29.34
N LEU A 221 22.65 1.48 -28.83
CA LEU A 221 23.22 0.90 -27.60
C LEU A 221 24.67 0.39 -27.68
N PRO A 222 25.16 -0.22 -28.79
CA PRO A 222 26.52 -0.78 -28.82
C PRO A 222 27.64 0.20 -28.39
N PRO A 223 27.73 1.45 -28.90
CA PRO A 223 28.76 2.37 -28.45
C PRO A 223 28.58 2.85 -26.99
N TRP A 224 27.35 2.92 -26.48
CA TRP A 224 27.10 3.18 -25.05
C TRP A 224 27.66 2.06 -24.18
N PHE A 225 27.45 0.79 -24.55
CA PHE A 225 27.99 -0.34 -23.81
C PHE A 225 29.52 -0.38 -23.80
N GLU A 226 30.17 -0.03 -24.92
CA GLU A 226 31.63 0.11 -24.97
C GLU A 226 32.12 1.21 -24.03
N PHE A 227 31.45 2.37 -24.03
CA PHE A 227 31.74 3.49 -23.13
C PHE A 227 31.53 3.12 -21.65
N TYR A 228 30.43 2.49 -21.30
CA TYR A 228 30.13 2.05 -19.93
C TYR A 228 31.20 1.07 -19.42
N THR A 229 31.54 0.08 -20.23
CA THR A 229 32.57 -0.92 -19.88
C THR A 229 33.91 -0.22 -19.62
N ALA A 230 34.31 0.71 -20.49
CA ALA A 230 35.57 1.44 -20.33
C ALA A 230 35.60 2.29 -19.05
N CYS A 231 34.49 2.96 -18.69
CA CYS A 231 34.42 3.79 -17.49
C CYS A 231 34.44 2.96 -16.20
N ILE A 232 33.71 1.84 -16.16
CA ILE A 232 33.66 0.95 -14.99
C ILE A 232 35.05 0.36 -14.69
N GLN A 233 35.84 0.06 -15.72
CA GLN A 233 37.19 -0.50 -15.58
C GLN A 233 38.24 0.48 -15.04
N ILE A 234 37.91 1.77 -14.88
CA ILE A 234 38.82 2.76 -14.32
C ILE A 234 38.85 2.62 -12.79
N ASN A 235 40.01 2.22 -12.25
CA ASN A 235 40.23 2.01 -10.81
C ASN A 235 40.44 3.33 -10.00
N SER A 236 39.99 4.49 -10.51
CA SER A 236 40.09 5.77 -9.79
C SER A 236 38.87 5.96 -8.90
N HIS A 237 39.10 6.27 -7.62
CA HIS A 237 38.07 6.26 -6.57
C HIS A 237 37.32 7.58 -6.36
N ASP A 238 37.91 8.73 -6.70
CA ASP A 238 37.37 10.02 -6.24
C ASP A 238 36.80 10.88 -7.37
N ASP A 239 37.32 10.77 -8.60
CA ASP A 239 36.93 11.71 -9.66
C ASP A 239 35.67 11.26 -10.43
N ILE A 240 35.51 9.96 -10.71
CA ILE A 240 34.50 9.45 -11.67
C ILE A 240 33.28 8.76 -11.01
N THR A 241 33.15 8.82 -9.68
CA THR A 241 32.12 8.07 -8.93
C THR A 241 30.71 8.43 -9.37
N VAL A 242 30.38 9.71 -9.49
CA VAL A 242 29.08 10.18 -10.01
C VAL A 242 28.78 9.61 -11.40
N LEU A 243 29.77 9.58 -12.29
CA LEU A 243 29.61 9.02 -13.62
C LEU A 243 29.34 7.51 -13.56
N LYS A 244 30.02 6.77 -12.68
CA LYS A 244 29.75 5.34 -12.49
C LYS A 244 28.35 5.10 -11.94
N ILE A 245 27.84 5.94 -11.02
CA ILE A 245 26.49 5.81 -10.47
C ILE A 245 25.45 5.89 -11.59
N GLU A 246 25.50 6.96 -12.39
CA GLU A 246 24.58 7.15 -13.53
C GLU A 246 24.65 6.00 -14.54
N ILE A 247 25.87 5.48 -14.80
CA ILE A 247 26.05 4.33 -15.68
C ILE A 247 25.36 3.09 -15.12
N VAL A 248 25.56 2.76 -13.84
CA VAL A 248 24.99 1.55 -13.24
C VAL A 248 23.47 1.67 -13.11
N LYS A 249 22.93 2.85 -12.73
CA LYS A 249 21.49 3.15 -12.77
C LYS A 249 20.89 2.91 -14.15
N THR A 250 21.53 3.43 -15.19
CA THR A 250 21.11 3.22 -16.58
C THR A 250 21.15 1.75 -16.97
N LEU A 251 22.16 0.99 -16.52
CA LEU A 251 22.26 -0.45 -16.78
C LEU A 251 21.17 -1.26 -16.06
N ASN A 252 20.85 -0.92 -14.80
CA ASN A 252 19.75 -1.51 -14.04
C ASN A 252 18.42 -1.32 -14.79
N LYS A 253 18.17 -0.11 -15.26
CA LYS A 253 16.99 0.23 -16.07
C LYS A 253 16.95 -0.49 -17.41
N LEU A 254 18.06 -0.53 -18.15
CA LEU A 254 18.15 -1.25 -19.43
C LEU A 254 17.84 -2.74 -19.28
N LYS A 255 18.16 -3.35 -18.14
CA LYS A 255 17.84 -4.76 -17.87
C LYS A 255 16.34 -4.98 -17.75
N VAL A 256 15.61 -4.03 -17.18
CA VAL A 256 14.15 -4.08 -17.05
C VAL A 256 13.50 -3.77 -18.40
N LEU A 257 13.88 -2.67 -19.05
CA LEU A 257 13.20 -2.15 -20.25
C LEU A 257 13.57 -2.90 -21.53
N PHE A 258 14.84 -3.27 -21.68
CA PHE A 258 15.41 -3.83 -22.92
C PHE A 258 16.34 -5.04 -22.64
N PRO A 259 15.87 -6.09 -21.92
CA PRO A 259 16.70 -7.20 -21.45
C PRO A 259 17.48 -7.91 -22.56
N HIS A 260 16.88 -8.06 -23.75
CA HIS A 260 17.53 -8.72 -24.90
C HIS A 260 18.80 -8.01 -25.36
N HIS A 261 18.84 -6.68 -25.32
CA HIS A 261 20.01 -5.91 -25.77
C HIS A 261 21.13 -6.01 -24.74
N LEU A 262 20.82 -5.83 -23.46
CA LEU A 262 21.80 -5.94 -22.39
C LEU A 262 22.36 -7.36 -22.26
N ASN A 263 21.52 -8.40 -22.40
CA ASN A 263 21.95 -9.81 -22.30
C ASN A 263 23.07 -10.17 -23.29
N ARG A 264 23.19 -9.49 -24.43
CA ARG A 264 24.28 -9.71 -25.41
C ARG A 264 25.66 -9.32 -24.87
N VAL A 265 25.71 -8.36 -23.94
CA VAL A 265 26.95 -7.80 -23.36
C VAL A 265 27.01 -7.98 -21.84
N LEU A 266 26.06 -8.72 -21.25
CA LEU A 266 25.89 -8.81 -19.80
C LEU A 266 27.11 -9.43 -19.10
N SER A 267 27.70 -10.50 -19.66
CA SER A 267 28.86 -11.16 -19.05
C SER A 267 30.06 -10.23 -18.84
N PRO A 268 30.62 -9.54 -19.88
CA PRO A 268 31.75 -8.63 -19.67
C PRO A 268 31.44 -7.44 -18.77
N LEU A 269 30.21 -6.91 -18.80
CA LEU A 269 29.77 -5.85 -17.89
C LEU A 269 29.70 -6.35 -16.45
N PHE A 270 29.12 -7.53 -16.24
CA PHE A 270 29.02 -8.17 -14.93
C PHE A 270 30.41 -8.43 -14.33
N SER A 271 31.36 -8.97 -15.10
CA SER A 271 32.73 -9.17 -14.61
C SER A 271 33.42 -7.84 -14.27
N SER A 272 33.16 -6.78 -15.03
CA SER A 272 33.74 -5.44 -14.80
C SER A 272 33.17 -4.79 -13.54
N ILE A 273 31.84 -4.81 -13.37
CA ILE A 273 31.15 -4.30 -12.17
C ILE A 273 31.55 -5.10 -10.94
N TRP A 274 31.64 -6.42 -11.06
CA TRP A 274 32.13 -7.28 -9.98
C TRP A 274 33.55 -6.90 -9.54
N SER A 275 34.46 -6.70 -10.50
CA SER A 275 35.84 -6.29 -10.19
C SER A 275 35.89 -4.91 -9.52
N ASP A 276 35.04 -3.98 -9.94
CA ASP A 276 34.95 -2.63 -9.37
C ASP A 276 34.41 -2.67 -7.93
N LEU A 277 33.33 -3.44 -7.70
CA LEU A 277 32.77 -3.69 -6.37
C LEU A 277 33.78 -4.33 -5.42
N GLN A 278 34.59 -5.29 -5.90
CA GLN A 278 35.68 -5.87 -5.11
C GLN A 278 36.72 -4.84 -4.69
N CYS A 279 36.99 -3.85 -5.55
CA CYS A 279 37.91 -2.76 -5.23
C CYS A 279 37.32 -1.84 -4.15
N HIS A 280 36.05 -1.45 -4.32
CA HIS A 280 35.32 -0.65 -3.33
C HIS A 280 35.20 -1.35 -1.98
N SER A 281 34.90 -2.64 -1.96
CA SER A 281 34.79 -3.45 -0.73
C SER A 281 36.10 -3.46 0.09
N ARG A 282 37.28 -3.44 -0.56
CA ARG A 282 38.57 -3.35 0.14
C ARG A 282 38.81 -1.99 0.79
N ASN A 283 38.28 -0.93 0.18
CA ASN A 283 38.42 0.45 0.64
C ASN A 283 37.24 0.90 1.52
N TYR A 284 36.22 0.04 1.70
CA TYR A 284 35.01 0.32 2.46
C TYR A 284 35.27 0.63 3.94
N HIS A 285 36.44 0.28 4.48
CA HIS A 285 36.87 0.72 5.81
C HIS A 285 36.80 2.25 5.97
N SER A 286 37.11 3.03 4.92
CA SER A 286 36.98 4.49 4.95
C SER A 286 35.55 4.99 5.10
N VAL A 287 34.57 4.24 4.55
CA VAL A 287 33.12 4.51 4.69
C VAL A 287 32.62 4.13 6.08
N ILE A 288 33.23 3.12 6.70
CA ILE A 288 32.83 2.66 8.04
C ILE A 288 33.24 3.66 9.13
N TYR A 289 34.42 4.27 9.02
CA TYR A 289 35.08 5.05 10.09
C TYR A 289 35.41 6.50 9.71
N GLY A 290 34.91 7.01 8.58
CA GLY A 290 35.26 8.34 8.08
C GLY A 290 34.10 9.03 7.39
N ASP A 291 34.20 10.36 7.26
CA ASP A 291 33.24 11.16 6.50
C ASP A 291 33.18 10.63 5.07
N ILE A 292 32.01 10.13 4.66
CA ILE A 292 31.81 9.60 3.33
C ILE A 292 31.99 10.75 2.33
N PRO A 293 32.91 10.66 1.35
CA PRO A 293 33.05 11.71 0.36
C PRO A 293 31.71 11.91 -0.37
N GLU A 294 31.18 13.11 -0.19
CA GLU A 294 29.99 13.60 -0.87
C GLU A 294 30.37 14.12 -2.25
N TYR A 295 29.76 13.55 -3.28
CA TYR A 295 29.97 13.94 -4.66
C TYR A 295 28.75 14.72 -5.15
N GLU A 296 28.98 15.97 -5.57
CA GLU A 296 27.90 16.75 -6.21
C GLU A 296 27.51 16.10 -7.54
N THR A 297 26.27 15.64 -7.63
CA THR A 297 25.65 15.21 -8.88
C THR A 297 25.44 16.41 -9.80
N PRO A 298 25.16 16.16 -11.09
CA PRO A 298 24.88 17.26 -12.02
C PRO A 298 23.67 18.11 -11.60
N ASP A 299 22.75 17.50 -10.85
CA ASP A 299 21.54 18.13 -10.32
C ASP A 299 21.78 18.91 -9.02
N GLY A 300 22.96 18.75 -8.41
CA GLY A 300 23.36 19.46 -7.19
C GLY A 300 22.90 18.78 -5.92
N GLU A 301 22.45 17.54 -6.06
CA GLU A 301 22.27 16.59 -4.98
C GLU A 301 23.63 15.99 -4.61
N SER A 302 23.71 15.44 -3.41
CA SER A 302 24.93 14.81 -2.92
C SER A 302 24.74 13.30 -3.00
N GLU A 303 25.60 12.64 -3.78
CA GLU A 303 25.68 11.19 -3.83
C GLU A 303 26.97 10.71 -3.17
N SER A 304 26.98 9.46 -2.75
CA SER A 304 28.09 8.89 -2.01
C SER A 304 28.58 7.60 -2.66
N LEU A 305 29.75 7.13 -2.20
CA LEU A 305 30.23 5.80 -2.58
C LEU A 305 29.22 4.70 -2.20
N SER A 306 28.45 4.89 -1.13
CA SER A 306 27.39 3.96 -0.72
C SER A 306 26.32 3.82 -1.79
N THR A 307 25.92 4.92 -2.45
CA THR A 307 24.97 4.90 -3.59
C THR A 307 25.51 4.03 -4.73
N LEU A 308 26.78 4.20 -5.10
CA LEU A 308 27.40 3.38 -6.14
C LEU A 308 27.40 1.89 -5.78
N ILE A 309 27.75 1.56 -4.53
CA ILE A 309 27.79 0.17 -4.06
C ILE A 309 26.38 -0.44 -4.09
N THR A 310 25.36 0.29 -3.65
CA THR A 310 23.95 -0.13 -3.71
C THR A 310 23.55 -0.47 -5.15
N GLU A 311 23.75 0.45 -6.09
CA GLU A 311 23.42 0.25 -7.50
C GLU A 311 24.20 -0.92 -8.13
N GLN A 312 25.46 -1.11 -7.73
CA GLN A 312 26.28 -2.24 -8.16
C GLN A 312 25.73 -3.58 -7.65
N LEU A 313 25.31 -3.65 -6.38
CA LEU A 313 24.70 -4.84 -5.80
C LEU A 313 23.37 -5.18 -6.48
N ASP A 314 22.54 -4.19 -6.78
CA ASP A 314 21.31 -4.36 -7.54
C ASP A 314 21.56 -4.88 -8.95
N PHE A 315 22.58 -4.34 -9.63
CA PHE A 315 22.98 -4.86 -10.93
C PHE A 315 23.39 -6.33 -10.87
N LEU A 316 24.15 -6.72 -9.84
CA LEU A 316 24.53 -8.12 -9.64
C LEU A 316 23.30 -9.00 -9.37
N LYS A 317 22.37 -8.55 -8.53
CA LYS A 317 21.09 -9.22 -8.20
C LYS A 317 20.31 -9.51 -9.48
N ILE A 318 20.07 -8.49 -10.30
CA ILE A 318 19.33 -8.65 -11.56
C ILE A 318 20.15 -9.49 -12.56
N GLY A 319 21.47 -9.33 -12.59
CA GLY A 319 22.37 -10.09 -13.46
C GLY A 319 22.34 -11.60 -13.21
N ILE A 320 22.29 -12.02 -11.96
CA ILE A 320 22.29 -13.43 -11.51
C ILE A 320 21.09 -14.22 -12.04
N THR A 321 19.96 -13.55 -12.31
CA THR A 321 18.77 -14.17 -12.93
C THR A 321 19.07 -14.76 -14.31
N SER A 322 20.13 -14.29 -14.97
CA SER A 322 20.46 -14.68 -16.34
C SER A 322 21.29 -15.97 -16.38
N ARG A 323 20.88 -16.93 -17.23
CA ARG A 323 21.54 -18.25 -17.36
C ARG A 323 23.05 -18.16 -17.63
N SER A 324 23.48 -17.21 -18.44
CA SER A 324 24.90 -17.00 -18.78
C SER A 324 25.75 -16.63 -17.56
N ILE A 325 25.22 -15.79 -16.67
CA ILE A 325 25.89 -15.34 -15.45
C ILE A 325 25.90 -16.45 -14.41
N LYS A 326 24.81 -17.22 -14.29
CA LYS A 326 24.77 -18.39 -13.40
C LYS A 326 25.92 -19.36 -13.67
N GLU A 327 26.21 -19.65 -14.95
CA GLU A 327 27.33 -20.50 -15.34
C GLU A 327 28.72 -19.87 -15.10
N GLU A 328 28.82 -18.54 -15.13
CA GLU A 328 30.04 -17.80 -14.84
C GLU A 328 30.38 -17.81 -13.35
N ILE A 329 29.38 -17.56 -12.49
CA ILE A 329 29.50 -17.55 -11.03
C ILE A 329 29.89 -18.91 -10.46
N LEU A 330 29.45 -20.00 -11.10
CA LEU A 330 29.83 -21.36 -10.69
C LEU A 330 31.30 -21.69 -10.99
N ARG A 331 32.03 -20.84 -11.74
CA ARG A 331 33.46 -21.03 -12.02
C ARG A 331 34.32 -20.42 -10.91
N ALA A 332 35.44 -21.08 -10.62
CA ALA A 332 36.59 -20.52 -9.90
C ALA A 332 36.32 -19.80 -8.56
N GLY A 333 35.47 -20.36 -7.70
CA GLY A 333 35.30 -19.91 -6.30
C GLY A 333 34.77 -18.48 -6.17
N MET A 334 34.00 -18.01 -7.16
CA MET A 334 33.44 -16.65 -7.15
C MET A 334 32.37 -16.48 -6.07
N LEU A 335 31.57 -17.52 -5.79
CA LEU A 335 30.53 -17.47 -4.75
C LEU A 335 31.13 -17.19 -3.37
N GLU A 336 32.21 -17.87 -3.00
CA GLU A 336 32.89 -17.71 -1.72
C GLU A 336 33.42 -16.27 -1.56
N LYS A 337 34.06 -15.73 -2.62
CA LYS A 337 34.50 -14.34 -2.64
C LYS A 337 33.36 -13.33 -2.62
N LEU A 338 32.22 -13.67 -3.23
CA LEU A 338 31.02 -12.84 -3.21
C LEU A 338 30.50 -12.74 -1.79
N ILE A 339 30.34 -13.87 -1.08
CA ILE A 339 29.92 -13.87 0.32
C ILE A 339 30.92 -13.11 1.22
N GLU A 340 32.23 -13.23 0.99
CA GLU A 340 33.24 -12.42 1.68
C GLU A 340 33.04 -10.91 1.49
N VAL A 341 32.76 -10.48 0.25
CA VAL A 341 32.46 -9.08 -0.06
C VAL A 341 31.17 -8.63 0.62
N LEU A 342 30.11 -9.46 0.59
CA LEU A 342 28.84 -9.15 1.25
C LEU A 342 29.01 -8.98 2.77
N PHE A 343 29.82 -9.81 3.43
CA PHE A 343 30.11 -9.66 4.86
C PHE A 343 30.88 -8.37 5.18
N SER A 344 31.76 -7.94 4.28
CA SER A 344 32.49 -6.67 4.44
C SER A 344 31.55 -5.47 4.27
N LEU A 345 30.66 -5.52 3.27
CA LEU A 345 29.72 -4.45 2.94
C LEU A 345 28.55 -4.37 3.94
N SER A 346 28.20 -5.48 4.60
CA SER A 346 27.15 -5.51 5.60
C SER A 346 27.57 -4.89 6.94
N ARG A 347 28.82 -4.48 7.16
CA ARG A 347 29.27 -3.92 8.45
C ARG A 347 28.52 -2.63 8.81
N ILE A 348 28.19 -2.47 10.10
CA ILE A 348 27.60 -1.24 10.65
C ILE A 348 28.59 -0.07 10.52
N THR A 349 28.16 1.04 9.94
CA THR A 349 28.96 2.28 9.84
C THR A 349 28.82 3.15 11.10
N GLU A 350 29.72 4.10 11.32
CA GLU A 350 29.59 5.07 12.42
C GLU A 350 28.32 5.93 12.29
N ASP A 351 27.92 6.30 11.07
CA ASP A 351 26.68 7.03 10.81
C ASP A 351 25.44 6.24 11.25
N MET A 352 25.39 4.93 10.92
CA MET A 352 24.33 4.03 11.39
C MET A 352 24.33 3.92 12.92
N GLU A 353 25.50 3.83 13.55
CA GLU A 353 25.62 3.77 15.01
C GLU A 353 25.11 5.05 15.68
N ASN A 354 25.39 6.22 15.12
CA ASN A 354 24.87 7.51 15.59
C ASN A 354 23.35 7.62 15.38
N ASP A 355 22.87 7.19 14.21
CA ASP A 355 21.45 7.20 13.86
C ASP A 355 20.62 6.26 14.75
N TRP A 356 21.18 5.09 15.08
CA TRP A 356 20.55 4.07 15.92
C TRP A 356 20.69 4.34 17.43
N GLU A 357 21.19 5.52 17.83
CA GLU A 357 20.90 6.06 19.17
C GLU A 357 19.38 6.26 19.33
N ASP A 358 18.68 6.61 18.24
CA ASP A 358 17.22 6.50 18.17
C ASP A 358 16.80 5.05 17.93
N VAL A 359 16.18 4.47 18.94
CA VAL A 359 15.74 3.07 18.94
C VAL A 359 14.64 2.82 17.91
N ASN A 360 13.78 3.80 17.64
CA ASN A 360 12.70 3.64 16.66
C ASN A 360 13.28 3.59 15.24
N LYS A 361 14.28 4.43 14.94
CA LYS A 361 15.02 4.36 13.67
C LYS A 361 15.73 3.01 13.51
N PHE A 362 16.32 2.48 14.57
CA PHE A 362 16.87 1.11 14.55
C PHE A 362 15.79 0.05 14.28
N VAL A 363 14.60 0.16 14.89
CA VAL A 363 13.48 -0.75 14.61
C VAL A 363 13.07 -0.63 13.14
N ASP A 364 12.90 0.57 12.63
CA ASP A 364 12.47 0.79 11.25
C ASP A 364 13.49 0.23 10.25
N ASP A 365 14.77 0.57 10.39
CA ASP A 365 15.84 0.16 9.47
C ASP A 365 16.12 -1.36 9.45
N GLU A 366 16.04 -2.04 10.60
CA GLU A 366 16.42 -3.46 10.75
C GLU A 366 15.24 -4.41 10.92
N ILE A 367 14.08 -3.92 11.37
CA ILE A 367 12.91 -4.72 11.79
C ILE A 367 11.66 -4.33 10.98
N GLY A 368 11.54 -3.08 10.52
CA GLY A 368 10.38 -2.54 9.82
C GLY A 368 10.16 -3.12 8.41
N GLU A 369 8.97 -2.90 7.87
CA GLU A 369 8.57 -3.35 6.53
C GLU A 369 9.02 -2.39 5.42
N THR A 370 9.28 -1.11 5.75
CA THR A 370 9.71 -0.07 4.78
C THR A 370 10.99 0.63 5.23
N PRO A 371 12.11 -0.09 5.44
CA PRO A 371 13.36 0.52 5.86
C PRO A 371 13.93 1.44 4.78
N GLY A 372 14.74 2.43 5.18
CA GLY A 372 15.55 3.19 4.24
C GLY A 372 16.47 2.27 3.43
N TYR A 373 16.42 2.34 2.09
CA TYR A 373 17.20 1.44 1.23
C TYR A 373 18.68 1.85 1.18
N GLY A 374 19.56 1.03 1.74
CA GLY A 374 21.00 1.25 1.75
C GLY A 374 21.83 0.01 1.40
N VAL A 375 23.15 0.10 1.60
CA VAL A 375 24.10 -0.98 1.26
C VAL A 375 23.75 -2.29 1.99
N ARG A 376 23.36 -2.24 3.27
CA ARG A 376 22.97 -3.44 4.05
C ARG A 376 21.72 -4.12 3.47
N HIS A 377 20.74 -3.35 3.00
CA HIS A 377 19.52 -3.87 2.37
C HIS A 377 19.83 -4.48 1.00
N ALA A 378 20.60 -3.81 0.16
CA ALA A 378 21.05 -4.36 -1.11
C ALA A 378 21.87 -5.66 -0.95
N VAL A 379 22.67 -5.77 0.13
CA VAL A 379 23.35 -7.02 0.51
C VAL A 379 22.33 -8.11 0.87
N ALA A 380 21.31 -7.80 1.67
CA ALA A 380 20.28 -8.76 2.06
C ALA A 380 19.50 -9.29 0.85
N ASP A 381 19.05 -8.38 -0.03
CA ASP A 381 18.34 -8.71 -1.28
C ASP A 381 19.17 -9.62 -2.18
N LEU A 382 20.43 -9.26 -2.42
CA LEU A 382 21.34 -10.04 -3.26
C LEU A 382 21.61 -11.42 -2.63
N LEU A 383 21.73 -11.50 -1.30
CA LEU A 383 21.93 -12.77 -0.60
C LEU A 383 20.71 -13.69 -0.71
N GLN A 384 19.49 -13.14 -0.61
CA GLN A 384 18.25 -13.89 -0.82
C GLN A 384 18.12 -14.38 -2.26
N GLU A 385 18.40 -13.54 -3.26
CA GLU A 385 18.39 -13.95 -4.67
C GLU A 385 19.44 -15.04 -4.95
N LEU A 386 20.64 -14.93 -4.36
CA LEU A 386 21.66 -15.97 -4.45
C LEU A 386 21.16 -17.28 -3.86
N TYR A 387 20.53 -17.25 -2.69
CA TYR A 387 19.93 -18.44 -2.07
C TYR A 387 18.84 -19.03 -2.98
N GLY A 388 17.91 -18.24 -3.50
CA GLY A 388 16.86 -18.72 -4.41
C GLY A 388 17.39 -19.39 -5.68
N ARG A 389 18.62 -19.07 -6.12
CA ARG A 389 19.23 -19.62 -7.36
C ARG A 389 20.17 -20.80 -7.14
N PHE A 390 20.82 -20.86 -5.99
CA PHE A 390 21.89 -21.83 -5.68
C PHE A 390 21.61 -22.66 -4.42
N GLU A 391 20.49 -22.40 -3.73
CA GLU A 391 19.92 -23.14 -2.60
C GLU A 391 20.97 -23.45 -1.52
N GLY A 392 21.02 -24.72 -1.06
CA GLY A 392 21.85 -25.17 0.04
C GLY A 392 23.36 -24.91 -0.10
N LYS A 393 23.87 -24.69 -1.32
CA LYS A 393 25.29 -24.33 -1.52
C LYS A 393 25.62 -22.97 -0.92
N ILE A 394 24.73 -21.98 -1.03
CA ILE A 394 24.95 -20.64 -0.45
C ILE A 394 24.96 -20.74 1.07
N LEU A 395 24.03 -21.51 1.63
CA LEU A 395 23.96 -21.73 3.06
C LEU A 395 25.25 -22.38 3.60
N GLU A 396 25.79 -23.39 2.91
CA GLU A 396 27.08 -24.01 3.26
C GLU A 396 28.24 -23.01 3.23
N ILE A 397 28.31 -22.16 2.20
CA ILE A 397 29.37 -21.15 2.05
C ILE A 397 29.27 -20.10 3.17
N VAL A 398 28.07 -19.54 3.38
CA VAL A 398 27.80 -18.55 4.44
C VAL A 398 28.18 -19.14 5.80
N TRP A 399 27.80 -20.39 6.06
CA TRP A 399 28.13 -21.07 7.30
C TRP A 399 29.64 -21.20 7.52
N ASN A 400 30.36 -21.73 6.52
CA ASN A 400 31.80 -21.92 6.61
C ASN A 400 32.52 -20.58 6.84
N GLN A 401 32.05 -19.51 6.21
CA GLN A 401 32.61 -18.18 6.36
C GLN A 401 32.31 -17.56 7.73
N VAL A 402 31.11 -17.77 8.29
CA VAL A 402 30.78 -17.39 9.67
C VAL A 402 31.75 -18.07 10.63
N VAL A 403 31.90 -19.40 10.53
CA VAL A 403 32.84 -20.15 11.38
C VAL A 403 34.27 -19.64 11.24
N ALA A 404 34.73 -19.33 10.02
CA ALA A 404 36.06 -18.76 9.78
C ALA A 404 36.24 -17.37 10.42
N THR A 405 35.21 -16.52 10.37
CA THR A 405 35.23 -15.18 10.95
C THR A 405 35.44 -15.23 12.47
N PHE A 406 34.83 -16.20 13.15
CA PHE A 406 34.92 -16.40 14.60
C PHE A 406 36.11 -17.25 15.06
N GLN A 407 37.06 -17.59 14.18
CA GLN A 407 38.34 -18.20 14.61
C GLN A 407 39.27 -17.18 15.28
N ASN A 408 39.08 -15.88 15.00
CA ASN A 408 39.82 -14.79 15.63
C ASN A 408 39.09 -14.32 16.90
N GLU A 409 39.84 -13.83 17.89
CA GLU A 409 39.26 -13.20 19.09
C GLU A 409 38.48 -11.93 18.74
N ILE A 410 37.33 -11.72 19.36
CA ILE A 410 36.48 -10.53 19.14
C ILE A 410 37.14 -9.34 19.85
N ASN A 411 37.31 -8.23 19.12
CA ASN A 411 37.92 -6.98 19.59
C ASN A 411 37.33 -5.75 18.86
N ASP A 412 37.79 -4.56 19.23
CA ASP A 412 37.31 -3.27 18.69
C ASP A 412 37.47 -3.14 17.15
N GLU A 413 38.40 -3.86 16.53
CA GLU A 413 38.66 -3.79 15.08
C GLU A 413 37.75 -4.71 14.26
N ASN A 414 37.36 -5.87 14.81
CA ASN A 414 36.66 -6.92 14.07
C ASN A 414 35.20 -7.15 14.48
N TRP A 415 34.70 -6.58 15.58
CA TRP A 415 33.33 -6.82 16.04
C TRP A 415 32.26 -6.51 14.99
N ARG A 416 32.47 -5.47 14.16
CA ARG A 416 31.57 -5.09 13.06
C ARG A 416 31.51 -6.16 11.96
N LEU A 417 32.64 -6.82 11.68
CA LEU A 417 32.68 -7.94 10.75
C LEU A 417 31.97 -9.17 11.33
N CYS A 418 32.17 -9.45 12.62
CA CYS A 418 31.42 -10.48 13.34
C CYS A 418 29.91 -10.21 13.31
N GLU A 419 29.48 -8.97 13.54
CA GLU A 419 28.08 -8.57 13.44
C GLU A 419 27.55 -8.72 12.01
N GLY A 420 28.27 -8.25 11.00
CA GLY A 420 27.87 -8.34 9.60
C GLY A 420 27.75 -9.79 9.08
N ALA A 421 28.66 -10.67 9.51
CA ALA A 421 28.60 -12.11 9.22
C ALA A 421 27.35 -12.75 9.83
N LEU A 422 27.05 -12.39 11.09
CA LEU A 422 25.85 -12.81 11.79
C LEU A 422 24.58 -12.25 11.13
N PHE A 423 24.57 -10.98 10.72
CA PHE A 423 23.46 -10.38 9.96
C PHE A 423 23.15 -11.20 8.70
N CYS A 424 24.16 -11.50 7.86
CA CYS A 424 23.97 -12.32 6.66
C CYS A 424 23.44 -13.73 6.97
N LEU A 425 23.91 -14.36 8.05
CA LEU A 425 23.34 -15.64 8.50
C LEU A 425 21.87 -15.50 8.93
N GLY A 426 21.53 -14.40 9.61
CA GLY A 426 20.18 -14.07 10.04
C GLY A 426 19.21 -13.84 8.88
N ILE A 427 19.67 -13.28 7.75
CA ILE A 427 18.84 -13.13 6.53
C ILE A 427 18.38 -14.49 5.98
N LEU A 428 19.25 -15.50 6.05
CA LEU A 428 18.95 -16.84 5.57
C LEU A 428 18.28 -17.73 6.63
N SER A 429 17.99 -17.21 7.84
CA SER A 429 17.61 -18.06 8.99
C SER A 429 16.37 -18.90 8.77
N ASP A 430 15.42 -18.40 7.98
CA ASP A 430 14.11 -19.03 7.77
C ASP A 430 14.20 -20.19 6.77
N GLU A 431 15.27 -20.17 5.96
CA GLU A 431 15.63 -21.21 5.00
C GLU A 431 16.48 -22.33 5.60
N ILE A 432 16.97 -22.14 6.83
CA ILE A 432 17.74 -23.14 7.55
C ILE A 432 16.78 -24.13 8.20
N GLY A 433 16.62 -25.29 7.56
CA GLY A 433 15.93 -26.43 8.16
C GLY A 433 16.66 -27.02 9.37
N GLU A 434 16.28 -28.23 9.78
CA GLU A 434 16.98 -28.93 10.87
C GLU A 434 18.44 -29.24 10.49
N ILE A 435 19.40 -28.66 11.22
CA ILE A 435 20.81 -29.03 11.09
C ILE A 435 21.04 -30.39 11.76
N LYS A 436 21.24 -31.43 10.94
CA LYS A 436 21.57 -32.78 11.43
C LYS A 436 23.03 -32.94 11.85
N ASP A 437 23.89 -32.01 11.45
CA ASP A 437 25.32 -32.03 11.77
C ASP A 437 25.58 -31.47 13.19
N LEU A 438 25.91 -32.38 14.10
CA LEU A 438 26.22 -32.08 15.50
C LEU A 438 27.44 -31.16 15.65
N GLU A 439 28.42 -31.22 14.74
CA GLU A 439 29.61 -30.37 14.81
C GLU A 439 29.27 -28.91 14.51
N LEU A 440 28.38 -28.68 13.54
CA LEU A 440 27.89 -27.34 13.21
C LEU A 440 27.08 -26.76 14.37
N HIS A 441 26.17 -27.55 14.95
CA HIS A 441 25.41 -27.12 16.13
C HIS A 441 26.33 -26.69 17.29
N GLN A 442 27.37 -27.48 17.59
CA GLN A 442 28.34 -27.14 18.64
C GLN A 442 29.11 -25.85 18.33
N LYS A 443 29.59 -25.69 17.10
CA LYS A 443 30.31 -24.48 16.67
C LYS A 443 29.44 -23.23 16.80
N LEU A 444 28.18 -23.28 16.39
CA LEU A 444 27.27 -22.14 16.51
C LEU A 444 26.97 -21.80 17.97
N THR A 445 26.70 -22.79 18.81
CA THR A 445 26.49 -22.57 20.24
C THR A 445 27.72 -21.90 20.88
N ILE A 446 28.94 -22.33 20.53
CA ILE A 446 30.19 -21.70 20.99
C ILE A 446 30.28 -20.24 20.51
N ILE A 447 29.97 -19.96 19.24
CA ILE A 447 29.98 -18.61 18.68
C ILE A 447 29.00 -17.70 19.42
N LEU A 448 27.74 -18.13 19.57
CA LEU A 448 26.71 -17.36 20.25
C LEU A 448 27.07 -17.11 21.72
N ASP A 449 27.58 -18.12 22.42
CA ASP A 449 28.02 -18.01 23.81
C ASP A 449 29.17 -17.01 23.96
N THR A 450 30.17 -17.09 23.08
CA THR A 450 31.31 -16.17 23.07
C THR A 450 30.85 -14.73 22.87
N CYS A 451 29.93 -14.49 21.93
CA CYS A 451 29.45 -13.13 21.64
C CYS A 451 28.58 -12.56 22.78
N LEU A 452 27.83 -13.39 23.51
CA LEU A 452 27.03 -12.94 24.65
C LEU A 452 27.87 -12.48 25.85
N GLU A 453 29.12 -12.96 25.96
CA GLU A 453 30.04 -12.55 27.02
C GLU A 453 30.71 -11.20 26.74
N VAL A 454 30.74 -10.76 25.48
CA VAL A 454 31.28 -9.45 25.06
C VAL A 454 30.36 -8.34 25.57
N LYS A 455 30.88 -7.45 26.42
CA LYS A 455 30.08 -6.36 27.03
C LYS A 455 30.14 -5.05 26.26
N ASP A 456 31.26 -4.79 25.60
CA ASP A 456 31.64 -3.46 25.09
C ASP A 456 31.05 -3.12 23.71
N HIS A 457 30.33 -4.06 23.07
CA HIS A 457 29.75 -3.88 21.73
C HIS A 457 28.22 -4.08 21.71
N THR A 458 27.48 -2.98 21.81
CA THR A 458 26.01 -2.96 21.93
C THR A 458 25.30 -3.67 20.76
N PHE A 459 25.65 -3.33 19.52
CA PHE A 459 24.97 -3.87 18.33
C PHE A 459 25.28 -5.34 18.07
N LEU A 460 26.52 -5.77 18.31
CA LEU A 460 26.87 -7.20 18.24
C LEU A 460 26.06 -8.00 19.27
N ARG A 461 25.93 -7.51 20.51
CA ARG A 461 25.09 -8.15 21.53
C ARG A 461 23.63 -8.21 21.11
N GLY A 462 23.08 -7.12 20.55
CA GLY A 462 21.73 -7.08 20.00
C GLY A 462 21.53 -8.14 18.89
N ARG A 463 22.43 -8.18 17.91
CA ARG A 463 22.41 -9.15 16.81
C ARG A 463 22.41 -10.59 17.29
N VAL A 464 23.24 -10.91 18.29
CA VAL A 464 23.34 -12.27 18.83
C VAL A 464 22.04 -12.70 19.50
N LEU A 465 21.35 -11.79 20.20
CA LEU A 465 20.02 -12.06 20.74
C LEU A 465 19.01 -12.33 19.61
N CYS A 466 18.96 -11.47 18.59
CA CYS A 466 18.08 -11.65 17.43
C CYS A 466 18.29 -13.01 16.76
N ILE A 467 19.54 -13.37 16.47
CA ILE A 467 19.89 -14.64 15.81
C ILE A 467 19.56 -15.83 16.71
N SER A 468 19.74 -15.71 18.02
CA SER A 468 19.36 -16.79 18.92
C SER A 468 17.86 -17.12 18.85
N GLY A 469 17.02 -16.10 18.67
CA GLY A 469 15.57 -16.27 18.44
C GLY A 469 15.26 -16.79 17.04
N GLN A 470 15.96 -16.32 16.01
CA GLN A 470 15.80 -16.82 14.64
C GLN A 470 16.20 -18.30 14.52
N LEU A 471 17.34 -18.71 15.09
CA LEU A 471 17.86 -20.07 15.00
C LEU A 471 17.36 -20.97 16.12
N SER A 472 16.28 -20.61 16.82
CA SER A 472 15.79 -21.31 18.02
C SER A 472 15.48 -22.78 17.82
N ASN A 473 15.05 -23.17 16.61
CA ASN A 473 14.77 -24.56 16.22
C ASN A 473 16.05 -25.39 16.07
N ILE A 474 17.15 -24.74 15.72
CA ILE A 474 18.46 -25.35 15.48
C ILE A 474 19.22 -25.49 16.80
N VAL A 475 19.20 -24.44 17.64
CA VAL A 475 19.89 -24.44 18.94
C VAL A 475 19.01 -24.91 20.11
N HIS A 476 17.98 -25.72 19.84
CA HIS A 476 16.91 -26.07 20.80
C HIS A 476 17.40 -26.47 22.20
N GLU A 477 18.47 -27.28 22.32
CA GLU A 477 19.03 -27.69 23.62
C GLU A 477 19.59 -26.51 24.45
N SER A 478 20.10 -25.47 23.79
CA SER A 478 20.64 -24.26 24.41
C SER A 478 19.67 -23.08 24.39
N SER A 479 18.55 -23.18 23.67
CA SER A 479 17.54 -22.11 23.51
C SER A 479 17.04 -21.57 24.84
N GLY A 480 16.89 -22.41 25.87
CA GLY A 480 16.47 -21.97 27.22
C GLY A 480 17.43 -20.95 27.86
N LYS A 481 18.73 -21.05 27.62
CA LYS A 481 19.75 -20.10 28.11
C LYS A 481 19.58 -18.73 27.43
N TYR A 482 19.48 -18.71 26.11
CA TYR A 482 19.35 -17.48 25.31
C TYR A 482 18.02 -16.78 25.57
N PHE A 483 16.97 -17.56 25.68
CA PHE A 483 15.64 -17.11 26.03
C PHE A 483 15.62 -16.39 27.40
N LEU A 484 16.22 -16.99 28.44
CA LEU A 484 16.35 -16.35 29.76
C LEU A 484 17.20 -15.08 29.71
N GLN A 485 18.21 -15.03 28.84
CA GLN A 485 19.04 -13.86 28.65
C GLN A 485 18.25 -12.70 28.00
N CYS A 486 17.31 -12.99 27.08
CA CYS A 486 16.40 -11.98 26.53
C CYS A 486 15.50 -11.39 27.61
N ILE A 487 14.90 -12.23 28.46
CA ILE A 487 14.07 -11.78 29.60
C ILE A 487 14.88 -10.90 30.56
N LYS A 488 16.11 -11.30 30.90
CA LYS A 488 17.00 -10.48 31.74
C LYS A 488 17.34 -9.14 31.09
N SER A 489 17.57 -9.12 29.78
CA SER A 489 17.93 -7.88 29.06
C SER A 489 16.81 -6.85 29.11
N LEU A 490 15.54 -7.26 29.09
CA LEU A 490 14.40 -6.36 29.27
C LEU A 490 14.27 -5.81 30.70
N GLN A 491 14.77 -6.53 31.71
CA GLN A 491 14.67 -6.15 33.13
C GLN A 491 15.85 -5.29 33.62
N LEU A 492 16.99 -5.38 32.95
CA LEU A 492 18.21 -4.67 33.31
C LEU A 492 18.29 -3.32 32.59
N GLU A 493 19.04 -2.39 33.19
CA GLU A 493 19.43 -1.14 32.53
C GLU A 493 20.53 -1.41 31.49
N VAL A 494 20.10 -1.74 30.28
CA VAL A 494 20.93 -1.93 29.08
C VAL A 494 20.48 -0.96 27.98
N PRO A 495 21.31 -0.67 26.96
CA PRO A 495 20.93 0.19 25.85
C PRO A 495 19.63 -0.26 25.17
N GLY A 496 18.82 0.70 24.69
CA GLY A 496 17.51 0.44 24.11
C GLY A 496 17.52 -0.56 22.95
N VAL A 497 18.52 -0.46 22.07
CA VAL A 497 18.78 -1.41 20.96
C VAL A 497 18.85 -2.86 21.44
N VAL A 498 19.47 -3.12 22.60
CA VAL A 498 19.58 -4.47 23.17
C VAL A 498 18.22 -4.94 23.70
N LYS A 499 17.42 -4.05 24.30
CA LYS A 499 16.07 -4.36 24.77
C LYS A 499 15.14 -4.71 23.61
N VAL A 500 15.15 -3.92 22.55
CA VAL A 500 14.36 -4.18 21.33
C VAL A 500 14.82 -5.44 20.61
N SER A 501 16.12 -5.67 20.51
CA SER A 501 16.66 -6.92 19.95
C SER A 501 16.21 -8.15 20.77
N ALA A 502 16.21 -8.03 22.09
CA ALA A 502 15.68 -9.07 22.98
C ALA A 502 14.16 -9.29 22.78
N LEU A 503 13.40 -8.22 22.58
CA LEU A 503 11.96 -8.28 22.31
C LEU A 503 11.68 -9.03 20.99
N ARG A 504 12.39 -8.68 19.91
CA ARG A 504 12.32 -9.40 18.62
C ARG A 504 12.71 -10.86 18.74
N ALA A 505 13.75 -11.16 19.52
CA ALA A 505 14.15 -12.54 19.78
C ALA A 505 13.05 -13.32 20.51
N LEU A 506 12.43 -12.73 21.55
CA LEU A 506 11.30 -13.33 22.27
C LEU A 506 10.11 -13.61 21.36
N LEU A 507 9.76 -12.68 20.46
CA LEU A 507 8.73 -12.89 19.45
C LEU A 507 9.02 -14.16 18.63
N LYS A 508 10.25 -14.30 18.10
CA LYS A 508 10.65 -15.46 17.29
C LYS A 508 10.67 -16.75 18.12
N PHE A 509 11.15 -16.71 19.36
CA PHE A 509 11.11 -17.86 20.27
C PHE A 509 9.66 -18.32 20.53
N CYS A 510 8.72 -17.39 20.78
CA CYS A 510 7.32 -17.72 20.99
C CYS A 510 6.65 -18.32 19.74
N LYS A 511 7.07 -17.88 18.54
CA LYS A 511 6.58 -18.41 17.26
C LYS A 511 7.13 -19.81 16.94
N ARG A 512 8.35 -20.13 17.36
CA ARG A 512 9.12 -21.29 16.87
C ARG A 512 9.24 -22.44 17.87
N LEU A 513 9.37 -22.16 19.18
CA LEU A 513 9.58 -23.22 20.18
C LEU A 513 8.26 -23.93 20.55
N PRO A 514 8.33 -25.24 20.91
CA PRO A 514 7.17 -25.96 21.44
C PRO A 514 6.59 -25.30 22.69
N ARG A 515 5.27 -25.33 22.81
CA ARG A 515 4.54 -24.69 23.94
C ARG A 515 5.00 -25.25 25.28
N GLU A 516 5.25 -26.55 25.38
CA GLU A 516 5.66 -27.24 26.60
C GLU A 516 6.96 -26.67 27.19
N THR A 517 7.87 -26.21 26.33
CA THR A 517 9.15 -25.62 26.73
C THR A 517 8.97 -24.18 27.24
N LEU A 518 7.97 -23.46 26.75
CA LEU A 518 7.74 -22.05 27.03
C LEU A 518 6.86 -21.79 28.26
N ILE A 519 5.93 -22.71 28.59
CA ILE A 519 4.99 -22.58 29.73
C ILE A 519 5.68 -22.12 31.03
N PRO A 520 6.83 -22.68 31.47
CA PRO A 520 7.46 -22.29 32.73
C PRO A 520 7.91 -20.83 32.78
N TYR A 521 8.09 -20.19 31.63
CA TYR A 521 8.65 -18.85 31.52
C TYR A 521 7.64 -17.80 31.06
N GLN A 522 6.45 -18.19 30.60
CA GLN A 522 5.45 -17.28 30.03
C GLN A 522 5.17 -16.07 30.93
N GLN A 523 4.99 -16.28 32.24
CA GLN A 523 4.71 -15.17 33.15
C GLN A 523 5.89 -14.20 33.30
N ALA A 524 7.12 -14.68 33.19
CA ALA A 524 8.30 -13.82 33.18
C ALA A 524 8.38 -13.00 31.89
N ILE A 525 7.97 -13.55 30.74
CA ILE A 525 7.85 -12.80 29.47
C ILE A 525 6.84 -11.66 29.65
N LEU A 526 5.61 -12.00 30.04
CA LEU A 526 4.52 -11.04 30.15
C LEU A 526 4.90 -9.90 31.11
N ASN A 527 5.48 -10.21 32.27
CA ASN A 527 5.94 -9.18 33.20
C ASN A 527 7.07 -8.31 32.63
N SER A 528 8.06 -8.91 31.97
CA SER A 528 9.18 -8.17 31.37
C SER A 528 8.74 -7.25 30.23
N VAL A 529 7.90 -7.76 29.33
CA VAL A 529 7.35 -6.97 28.22
C VAL A 529 6.42 -5.88 28.75
N THR A 530 5.65 -6.18 29.81
CA THR A 530 4.79 -5.16 30.44
C THR A 530 5.54 -4.00 31.04
N ASN A 531 6.63 -4.28 31.74
CA ASN A 531 7.47 -3.23 32.31
C ASN A 531 8.16 -2.36 31.25
N PHE A 532 8.29 -2.87 30.01
CA PHE A 532 8.94 -2.14 28.91
C PHE A 532 8.00 -1.18 28.17
N VAL A 533 6.67 -1.30 28.31
CA VAL A 533 5.70 -0.45 27.57
C VAL A 533 5.92 1.04 27.72
N ALA A 534 6.22 1.51 28.93
CA ALA A 534 6.42 2.94 29.16
C ALA A 534 7.64 3.53 28.42
N GLN A 535 8.51 2.67 27.88
CA GLN A 535 9.70 3.05 27.10
C GLN A 535 9.49 2.83 25.59
N ALA A 536 8.39 2.19 25.19
CA ALA A 536 8.07 1.92 23.80
C ALA A 536 7.27 3.09 23.20
N THR A 537 7.64 3.48 21.99
CA THR A 537 6.98 4.49 21.16
C THR A 537 6.90 3.95 19.74
N ASP A 538 5.94 4.44 18.95
CA ASP A 538 5.87 4.23 17.50
C ASP A 538 6.11 2.75 17.09
N GLU A 539 7.13 2.45 16.27
CA GLU A 539 7.45 1.12 15.75
C GLU A 539 7.82 0.12 16.88
N THR A 540 8.37 0.59 17.98
CA THR A 540 8.64 -0.25 19.15
C THR A 540 7.35 -0.74 19.79
N THR A 541 6.27 0.06 19.75
CA THR A 541 4.95 -0.31 20.28
C THR A 541 4.35 -1.47 19.48
N VAL A 542 4.47 -1.42 18.15
CA VAL A 542 4.05 -2.50 17.25
C VAL A 542 4.72 -3.82 17.63
N LEU A 543 6.06 -3.84 17.67
CA LEU A 543 6.83 -5.03 18.01
C LEU A 543 6.47 -5.58 19.40
N LEU A 544 6.17 -4.67 20.33
CA LEU A 544 5.75 -5.01 21.68
C LEU A 544 4.40 -5.72 21.68
N VAL A 545 3.39 -5.17 20.98
CA VAL A 545 2.06 -5.79 20.87
C VAL A 545 2.17 -7.16 20.21
N GLU A 546 2.90 -7.28 19.10
CA GLU A 546 3.11 -8.58 18.44
C GLU A 546 3.74 -9.62 19.38
N THR A 547 4.73 -9.20 20.17
CA THR A 547 5.40 -10.08 21.14
C THR A 547 4.45 -10.53 22.24
N LEU A 548 3.62 -9.62 22.74
CA LEU A 548 2.56 -9.95 23.70
C LEU A 548 1.53 -10.92 23.11
N SER A 549 1.10 -10.69 21.88
CA SER A 549 0.14 -11.54 21.17
C SER A 549 0.68 -12.95 20.99
N MET A 550 1.96 -13.13 20.67
CA MET A 550 2.56 -14.46 20.59
C MET A 550 2.79 -15.08 21.97
N ALA A 551 3.16 -14.28 22.98
CA ALA A 551 3.37 -14.78 24.34
C ALA A 551 2.08 -15.27 25.00
N ILE A 552 0.93 -14.65 24.72
CA ILE A 552 -0.34 -15.09 25.30
C ILE A 552 -0.85 -16.41 24.69
N LYS A 553 -0.52 -16.69 23.42
CA LYS A 553 -0.87 -17.95 22.72
C LYS A 553 -0.23 -19.22 23.32
N ILE A 554 0.77 -19.07 24.20
CA ILE A 554 1.42 -20.20 24.91
C ILE A 554 0.42 -20.88 25.85
N ASP A 555 -0.24 -20.10 26.70
CA ASP A 555 -1.32 -20.51 27.61
C ASP A 555 -2.19 -19.28 27.90
N TYR A 556 -3.40 -19.28 27.34
CA TYR A 556 -4.35 -18.16 27.44
C TYR A 556 -4.82 -17.90 28.88
N SER A 557 -4.76 -18.91 29.76
CA SER A 557 -5.15 -18.73 31.17
C SER A 557 -4.26 -17.73 31.91
N ALA A 558 -3.05 -17.45 31.40
CA ALA A 558 -2.14 -16.48 31.99
C ALA A 558 -2.63 -15.02 31.91
N ALA A 559 -3.47 -14.66 30.93
CA ALA A 559 -4.01 -13.30 30.77
C ALA A 559 -5.01 -12.92 31.88
N THR A 560 -5.65 -13.91 32.52
CA THR A 560 -6.76 -13.66 33.45
C THR A 560 -6.37 -13.74 34.92
N ARG A 561 -5.08 -13.98 35.19
CA ARG A 561 -4.53 -14.07 36.54
C ARG A 561 -4.39 -12.67 37.15
N ASN A 562 -4.79 -12.52 38.42
CA ASN A 562 -4.74 -11.22 39.12
C ASN A 562 -3.32 -10.65 39.28
N ASP A 563 -2.29 -11.50 39.19
CA ASP A 563 -0.88 -11.12 39.28
C ASP A 563 -0.28 -10.69 37.94
N ASN A 564 -1.10 -10.61 36.87
CA ASN A 564 -0.67 -10.24 35.54
C ASN A 564 -1.41 -8.98 35.02
N PRO A 565 -0.69 -7.88 34.75
CA PRO A 565 -1.29 -6.64 34.22
C PRO A 565 -1.62 -6.67 32.72
N PHE A 566 -1.49 -7.81 32.03
CA PHE A 566 -1.70 -7.95 30.58
C PHE A 566 -2.97 -7.26 30.06
N MET A 567 -4.13 -7.56 30.65
CA MET A 567 -5.41 -7.01 30.18
C MET A 567 -5.47 -5.47 30.32
N PRO A 568 -5.28 -4.88 31.50
CA PRO A 568 -5.20 -3.41 31.65
C PRO A 568 -4.17 -2.75 30.74
N MET A 569 -3.03 -3.42 30.53
CA MET A 569 -1.95 -2.92 29.70
C MET A 569 -2.31 -2.88 28.22
N LEU A 570 -2.95 -3.92 27.68
CA LEU A 570 -3.42 -3.96 26.30
C LEU A 570 -4.35 -2.76 26.02
N PHE A 571 -5.27 -2.48 26.95
CA PHE A 571 -6.11 -1.28 26.90
C PHE A 571 -5.33 0.03 27.01
N ASN A 572 -4.33 0.10 27.89
CA ASN A 572 -3.53 1.31 28.04
C ASN A 572 -2.72 1.62 26.77
N ILE A 573 -2.14 0.62 26.12
CA ILE A 573 -1.43 0.79 24.84
C ILE A 573 -2.39 1.37 23.80
N ALA A 574 -3.59 0.82 23.70
CA ALA A 574 -4.59 1.27 22.75
C ALA A 574 -5.07 2.70 23.05
N ALA A 575 -5.33 3.00 24.33
CA ALA A 575 -5.75 4.32 24.78
C ALA A 575 -4.66 5.40 24.65
N SER A 576 -3.38 5.01 24.66
CA SER A 576 -2.26 5.91 24.38
C SER A 576 -2.04 6.13 22.88
N ASN A 577 -2.55 5.26 22.02
CA ASN A 577 -2.40 5.33 20.56
C ASN A 577 -3.75 5.26 19.82
N PRO A 578 -4.77 6.09 20.17
CA PRO A 578 -6.12 5.94 19.63
C PRO A 578 -6.23 6.30 18.14
N GLY A 579 -5.22 6.95 17.57
CA GLY A 579 -5.17 7.32 16.16
C GLY A 579 -4.39 6.35 15.26
N ASP A 580 -3.81 5.29 15.82
CA ASP A 580 -3.03 4.30 15.06
C ASP A 580 -3.91 3.08 14.72
N PRO A 581 -4.38 2.95 13.46
CA PRO A 581 -5.24 1.84 13.07
C PRO A 581 -4.52 0.49 13.08
N TYR A 582 -3.19 0.47 12.92
CA TYR A 582 -2.41 -0.76 12.90
C TYR A 582 -2.25 -1.34 14.30
N VAL A 583 -1.87 -0.50 15.28
CA VAL A 583 -1.82 -0.91 16.69
C VAL A 583 -3.21 -1.33 17.19
N ARG A 584 -4.26 -0.59 16.78
CA ARG A 584 -5.65 -0.95 17.08
C ARG A 584 -6.01 -2.34 16.54
N GLY A 585 -5.70 -2.63 15.27
CA GLY A 585 -5.92 -3.93 14.64
C GLY A 585 -5.21 -5.07 15.39
N LEU A 586 -3.91 -4.92 15.66
CA LEU A 586 -3.13 -5.93 16.41
C LEU A 586 -3.71 -6.22 17.79
N ILE A 587 -4.22 -5.19 18.48
CA ILE A 587 -4.84 -5.32 19.80
C ILE A 587 -6.18 -6.06 19.69
N THR A 588 -7.02 -5.70 18.73
CA THR A 588 -8.31 -6.36 18.48
C THR A 588 -8.11 -7.82 18.13
N ASP A 589 -7.18 -8.15 17.24
CA ASP A 589 -6.85 -9.53 16.86
C ASP A 589 -6.33 -10.35 18.05
N CYS A 590 -5.41 -9.76 18.82
CA CYS A 590 -4.88 -10.39 20.03
C CYS A 590 -5.99 -10.69 21.06
N PHE A 591 -6.94 -9.78 21.18
CA PHE A 591 -8.04 -9.92 22.13
C PHE A 591 -9.09 -10.91 21.63
N GLU A 592 -9.44 -10.90 20.34
CA GLU A 592 -10.34 -11.91 19.74
C GLU A 592 -9.76 -13.32 19.90
N ASP A 593 -8.47 -13.51 19.60
CA ASP A 593 -7.77 -14.78 19.80
C ASP A 593 -7.84 -15.25 21.26
N LEU A 594 -7.65 -14.34 22.22
CA LEU A 594 -7.76 -14.65 23.64
C LEU A 594 -9.18 -15.09 24.03
N VAL A 595 -10.21 -14.39 23.55
CA VAL A 595 -11.60 -14.70 23.88
C VAL A 595 -12.00 -16.06 23.32
N VAL A 596 -11.66 -16.34 22.06
CA VAL A 596 -12.06 -17.58 21.37
C VAL A 596 -11.37 -18.81 21.96
N ASN A 597 -10.11 -18.69 22.39
CA ASN A 597 -9.30 -19.82 22.83
C ASN A 597 -9.17 -19.99 24.35
N SER A 598 -9.76 -19.09 25.16
CA SER A 598 -9.72 -19.19 26.61
C SER A 598 -10.76 -20.18 27.16
N ASP A 599 -10.33 -21.07 28.06
CA ASP A 599 -11.21 -22.05 28.71
C ASP A 599 -12.17 -21.40 29.75
N ASP A 600 -11.89 -20.19 30.22
CA ASP A 600 -12.68 -19.47 31.24
C ASP A 600 -13.12 -18.09 30.74
N PHE A 601 -14.15 -18.10 29.89
CA PHE A 601 -14.76 -16.89 29.35
C PHE A 601 -15.24 -15.92 30.44
N VAL A 602 -15.84 -16.44 31.53
CA VAL A 602 -16.39 -15.60 32.60
C VAL A 602 -15.28 -14.77 33.23
N ARG A 603 -14.14 -15.41 33.49
CA ARG A 603 -12.98 -14.73 34.04
C ARG A 603 -12.39 -13.68 33.09
N VAL A 604 -12.30 -13.99 31.79
CA VAL A 604 -11.86 -13.02 30.77
C VAL A 604 -12.77 -11.78 30.80
N ALA A 605 -14.09 -11.98 30.79
CA ALA A 605 -15.05 -10.90 30.86
C ALA A 605 -14.90 -10.07 32.17
N GLU A 606 -14.82 -10.73 33.33
CA GLU A 606 -14.68 -10.05 34.64
C GLU A 606 -13.47 -9.12 34.70
N VAL A 607 -12.32 -9.53 34.16
CA VAL A 607 -11.07 -8.75 34.18
C VAL A 607 -11.11 -7.59 33.17
N THR A 608 -11.83 -7.75 32.06
CA THR A 608 -11.90 -6.77 30.96
C THR A 608 -12.92 -5.67 31.21
N PHE A 609 -14.03 -5.99 31.89
CA PHE A 609 -15.17 -5.09 32.09
C PHE A 609 -14.86 -3.71 32.69
N PRO A 610 -14.02 -3.58 33.73
CA PRO A 610 -13.73 -2.27 34.30
C PRO A 610 -13.13 -1.30 33.28
N SER A 611 -12.22 -1.80 32.42
CA SER A 611 -11.59 -1.00 31.36
C SER A 611 -12.58 -0.61 30.28
N LEU A 612 -13.41 -1.55 29.82
CA LEU A 612 -14.46 -1.28 28.82
C LEU A 612 -15.49 -0.26 29.33
N LEU A 613 -15.96 -0.40 30.57
CA LEU A 613 -16.90 0.57 31.16
C LEU A 613 -16.29 1.96 31.30
N GLY A 614 -15.02 2.04 31.73
CA GLY A 614 -14.30 3.31 31.81
C GLY A 614 -14.14 3.97 30.44
N ALA A 615 -13.83 3.18 29.41
CA ALA A 615 -13.68 3.66 28.03
C ALA A 615 -15.01 4.08 27.42
N LEU A 616 -16.09 3.32 27.58
CA LEU A 616 -17.43 3.67 27.07
C LEU A 616 -18.05 4.91 27.72
N GLN A 617 -17.63 5.24 28.95
CA GLN A 617 -18.04 6.45 29.67
C GLN A 617 -17.12 7.64 29.39
N ASN A 618 -16.13 7.48 28.51
CA ASN A 618 -15.19 8.53 28.18
C ASN A 618 -15.80 9.48 27.14
N ASP A 619 -16.24 10.66 27.57
CA ASP A 619 -16.78 11.70 26.69
C ASP A 619 -15.68 12.51 25.96
N SER A 620 -14.38 12.22 26.17
CA SER A 620 -13.29 13.05 25.64
C SER A 620 -12.70 12.59 24.31
N ASP A 621 -12.77 11.30 23.98
CA ASP A 621 -12.22 10.75 22.75
C ASP A 621 -13.09 9.61 22.21
N GLU A 622 -13.81 9.88 21.11
CA GLU A 622 -14.71 8.94 20.44
C GLU A 622 -13.99 7.69 19.92
N ARG A 623 -12.68 7.77 19.62
CA ARG A 623 -11.89 6.63 19.12
C ARG A 623 -11.68 5.58 20.20
N ILE A 624 -11.48 6.01 21.45
CA ILE A 624 -11.37 5.12 22.61
C ILE A 624 -12.71 4.41 22.85
N VAL A 625 -13.82 5.13 22.69
CA VAL A 625 -15.17 4.55 22.78
C VAL A 625 -15.36 3.51 21.67
N SER A 626 -14.97 3.82 20.44
CA SER A 626 -15.07 2.95 19.26
C SER A 626 -14.32 1.64 19.46
N LEU A 627 -13.06 1.73 19.90
CA LEU A 627 -12.26 0.56 20.26
C LEU A 627 -12.91 -0.27 21.39
N ALA A 628 -13.49 0.38 22.41
CA ALA A 628 -14.14 -0.34 23.48
C ALA A 628 -15.37 -1.13 22.97
N ILE A 629 -16.10 -0.60 21.98
CA ILE A 629 -17.21 -1.33 21.34
C ILE A 629 -16.68 -2.49 20.50
N GLU A 630 -15.58 -2.32 19.76
CA GLU A 630 -14.93 -3.42 19.01
C GLU A 630 -14.50 -4.57 19.91
N LEU A 631 -13.77 -4.28 20.99
CA LEU A 631 -13.35 -5.31 21.94
C LEU A 631 -14.57 -5.94 22.63
N LEU A 632 -15.64 -5.18 22.84
CA LEU A 632 -16.90 -5.74 23.32
C LEU A 632 -17.55 -6.65 22.27
N ASN A 633 -17.45 -6.35 20.97
CA ASN A 633 -17.89 -7.24 19.89
C ASN A 633 -17.12 -8.55 19.89
N CYS A 634 -15.79 -8.52 20.06
CA CYS A 634 -14.97 -9.72 20.21
C CYS A 634 -15.47 -10.59 21.39
N LEU A 635 -15.77 -9.98 22.55
CA LEU A 635 -16.32 -10.70 23.71
C LEU A 635 -17.66 -11.39 23.40
N VAL A 636 -18.60 -10.70 22.74
CA VAL A 636 -19.92 -11.26 22.45
C VAL A 636 -19.84 -12.33 21.37
N LYS A 637 -19.04 -12.10 20.32
CA LYS A 637 -18.86 -13.02 19.19
C LYS A 637 -18.23 -14.34 19.66
N GLY A 638 -17.13 -14.27 20.42
CA GLY A 638 -16.41 -15.43 20.96
C GLY A 638 -17.05 -16.06 22.21
N GLY A 639 -17.99 -15.36 22.86
CA GLY A 639 -18.65 -15.84 24.09
C GLY A 639 -19.66 -16.99 23.89
N PRO A 640 -20.03 -17.67 25.00
CA PRO A 640 -21.02 -18.74 24.99
C PRO A 640 -22.43 -18.23 24.68
N SER A 641 -23.33 -19.14 24.29
CA SER A 641 -24.76 -18.84 24.11
C SER A 641 -25.59 -19.74 25.04
N PRO A 642 -26.40 -19.18 25.96
CA PRO A 642 -26.57 -17.75 26.27
C PRO A 642 -25.36 -17.12 26.98
N MET A 643 -25.28 -15.79 26.96
CA MET A 643 -24.20 -15.05 27.62
C MET A 643 -24.34 -15.15 29.16
N PRO A 644 -23.23 -15.14 29.93
CA PRO A 644 -23.28 -15.20 31.39
C PRO A 644 -23.87 -13.91 32.01
N GLU A 645 -24.72 -14.03 33.03
CA GLU A 645 -25.11 -12.85 33.83
C GLU A 645 -23.94 -12.39 34.72
N PRO A 646 -23.75 -11.06 34.95
CA PRO A 646 -24.55 -9.93 34.50
C PRO A 646 -23.99 -9.22 33.24
N PHE A 647 -23.39 -9.95 32.28
CA PHE A 647 -22.71 -9.36 31.10
C PHE A 647 -23.61 -8.37 30.36
N PHE A 648 -24.74 -8.87 29.84
CA PHE A 648 -25.66 -8.07 29.04
C PHE A 648 -26.29 -6.94 29.87
N THR A 649 -26.71 -7.25 31.10
CA THR A 649 -27.42 -6.29 31.97
C THR A 649 -26.53 -5.12 32.41
N THR A 650 -25.21 -5.29 32.37
CA THR A 650 -24.23 -4.25 32.71
C THR A 650 -23.83 -3.41 31.50
N MET A 651 -23.59 -4.04 30.34
CA MET A 651 -23.01 -3.36 29.16
C MET A 651 -24.06 -2.66 28.28
N PHE A 652 -25.21 -3.30 28.07
CA PHE A 652 -26.25 -2.77 27.18
C PHE A 652 -26.73 -1.34 27.54
N PRO A 653 -26.99 -0.98 28.82
CA PRO A 653 -27.47 0.35 29.14
C PRO A 653 -26.48 1.47 28.79
N VAL A 654 -25.17 1.19 28.92
CA VAL A 654 -24.11 2.15 28.60
C VAL A 654 -24.01 2.33 27.10
N LEU A 655 -23.94 1.23 26.35
CA LEU A 655 -23.86 1.26 24.90
C LEU A 655 -25.09 1.91 24.26
N ALA A 656 -26.28 1.62 24.77
CA ALA A 656 -27.52 2.24 24.30
C ALA A 656 -27.46 3.78 24.39
N ILE A 657 -26.92 4.33 25.48
CA ILE A 657 -26.78 5.78 25.65
C ILE A 657 -25.76 6.34 24.66
N VAL A 658 -24.65 5.65 24.44
CA VAL A 658 -23.63 6.03 23.46
C VAL A 658 -24.24 6.06 22.06
N MET A 659 -24.92 4.99 21.63
CA MET A 659 -25.56 4.90 20.31
C MET A 659 -26.73 5.87 20.12
N GLU A 660 -27.49 6.21 21.17
CA GLU A 660 -28.56 7.22 21.09
C GLU A 660 -27.99 8.64 20.85
N ARG A 661 -26.72 8.89 21.18
CA ARG A 661 -26.07 10.22 21.11
C ARG A 661 -25.00 10.35 20.04
N ALA A 662 -24.38 9.26 19.61
CA ALA A 662 -23.24 9.26 18.70
C ALA A 662 -23.64 9.77 17.32
N ASP A 663 -22.87 10.72 16.76
CA ASP A 663 -22.97 11.13 15.35
C ASP A 663 -21.82 10.56 14.50
N ASP A 664 -20.80 10.00 15.13
CA ASP A 664 -19.68 9.33 14.47
C ASP A 664 -20.12 8.03 13.76
N MET A 665 -19.58 7.84 12.56
CA MET A 665 -19.91 6.73 11.67
C MET A 665 -19.45 5.38 12.25
N GLU A 666 -18.21 5.32 12.75
CA GLU A 666 -17.57 4.08 13.21
C GLU A 666 -18.25 3.57 14.49
N LEU A 667 -18.55 4.48 15.43
CA LEU A 667 -19.32 4.18 16.64
C LEU A 667 -20.70 3.59 16.33
N LEU A 668 -21.41 4.14 15.35
CA LEU A 668 -22.73 3.63 14.96
C LEU A 668 -22.62 2.25 14.31
N GLN A 669 -21.60 2.02 13.46
CA GLN A 669 -21.36 0.74 12.82
C GLN A 669 -21.03 -0.36 13.83
N THR A 670 -20.02 -0.15 14.67
CA THR A 670 -19.59 -1.11 15.70
C THR A 670 -20.70 -1.41 16.70
N GLY A 671 -21.52 -0.42 17.05
CA GLY A 671 -22.70 -0.61 17.91
C GLY A 671 -23.81 -1.44 17.27
N GLN A 672 -24.04 -1.32 15.96
CA GLN A 672 -25.00 -2.20 15.24
C GLN A 672 -24.54 -3.66 15.27
N GLU A 673 -23.25 -3.90 15.10
CA GLU A 673 -22.68 -5.24 15.20
C GLU A 673 -22.82 -5.83 16.60
N TYR A 674 -22.60 -5.03 17.65
CA TYR A 674 -22.84 -5.46 19.03
C TYR A 674 -24.28 -5.96 19.20
N LEU A 675 -25.25 -5.16 18.79
CA LEU A 675 -26.68 -5.52 18.90
C LEU A 675 -26.97 -6.80 18.12
N LYS A 676 -26.41 -6.95 16.92
CA LYS A 676 -26.54 -8.15 16.07
C LYS A 676 -26.04 -9.38 16.83
N TYR A 677 -24.82 -9.35 17.35
CA TYR A 677 -24.23 -10.50 18.05
C TYR A 677 -24.92 -10.80 19.38
N VAL A 678 -25.35 -9.78 20.14
CA VAL A 678 -26.11 -9.99 21.39
C VAL A 678 -27.44 -10.67 21.12
N ILE A 679 -28.18 -10.24 20.10
CA ILE A 679 -29.45 -10.86 19.73
C ILE A 679 -29.24 -12.31 19.27
N ARG A 680 -28.17 -12.57 18.53
CA ARG A 680 -27.78 -13.92 18.10
C ARG A 680 -27.48 -14.84 19.28
N LYS A 681 -26.73 -14.35 20.28
CA LYS A 681 -26.19 -15.16 21.37
C LYS A 681 -27.11 -15.24 22.60
N ASP A 682 -27.85 -14.18 22.93
CA ASP A 682 -28.61 -14.06 24.17
C ASP A 682 -29.94 -13.29 23.99
N SER A 683 -30.77 -13.78 23.06
CA SER A 683 -32.12 -13.21 22.83
C SER A 683 -33.03 -13.27 24.05
N ILE A 684 -32.82 -14.22 24.96
CA ILE A 684 -33.65 -14.42 26.16
C ILE A 684 -33.42 -13.26 27.15
N ASN A 685 -32.17 -12.95 27.49
CA ASN A 685 -31.89 -11.85 28.41
C ASN A 685 -32.14 -10.49 27.76
N PHE A 686 -31.91 -10.36 26.45
CA PHE A 686 -32.31 -9.19 25.67
C PHE A 686 -33.80 -8.87 25.84
N LEU A 687 -34.69 -9.86 25.65
CA LEU A 687 -36.13 -9.66 25.79
C LEU A 687 -36.60 -9.43 27.24
N ARG A 688 -35.87 -9.96 28.23
CA ARG A 688 -36.20 -9.80 29.66
C ARG A 688 -35.78 -8.45 30.24
N TRP A 689 -34.77 -7.82 29.66
CA TRP A 689 -34.24 -6.58 30.20
C TRP A 689 -35.20 -5.40 29.99
N SER A 690 -35.39 -4.63 31.05
CA SER A 690 -36.10 -3.36 31.02
C SER A 690 -35.55 -2.42 32.10
N ALA A 691 -35.44 -1.14 31.76
CA ALA A 691 -35.04 -0.10 32.69
C ALA A 691 -35.80 1.20 32.38
N ASN A 692 -36.19 1.94 33.42
CA ASN A 692 -36.91 3.22 33.29
C ASN A 692 -38.18 3.14 32.40
N GLY A 693 -38.84 1.97 32.37
CA GLY A 693 -40.04 1.75 31.57
C GLY A 693 -39.82 1.54 30.07
N ARG A 694 -38.56 1.43 29.61
CA ARG A 694 -38.20 1.02 28.23
C ARG A 694 -37.59 -0.39 28.26
N SER A 695 -38.04 -1.26 27.38
CA SER A 695 -37.39 -2.57 27.15
C SER A 695 -36.15 -2.41 26.25
N ALA A 696 -35.27 -3.42 26.22
CA ALA A 696 -34.11 -3.40 25.31
C ALA A 696 -34.57 -3.36 23.84
N LEU A 697 -35.69 -4.03 23.55
CA LEU A 697 -36.33 -4.01 22.24
C LEU A 697 -36.80 -2.60 21.87
N ASP A 698 -37.46 -1.87 22.78
CA ASP A 698 -37.93 -0.50 22.50
C ASP A 698 -36.75 0.45 22.19
N ILE A 699 -35.66 0.33 22.93
CA ILE A 699 -34.45 1.14 22.73
C ILE A 699 -33.79 0.79 21.39
N THR A 700 -33.63 -0.50 21.10
CA THR A 700 -33.04 -0.97 19.84
C THR A 700 -33.89 -0.51 18.64
N MET A 701 -35.22 -0.55 18.77
CA MET A 701 -36.13 -0.04 17.77
C MET A 701 -36.01 1.47 17.56
N HIS A 702 -35.80 2.24 18.63
CA HIS A 702 -35.53 3.67 18.52
C HIS A 702 -34.22 3.96 17.77
N ILE A 703 -33.16 3.18 18.06
CA ILE A 703 -31.87 3.27 17.37
C ILE A 703 -32.01 2.94 15.87
N ILE A 704 -32.71 1.85 15.54
CA ILE A 704 -32.96 1.46 14.14
C ILE A 704 -33.76 2.53 13.40
N ALA A 705 -34.78 3.12 14.02
CA ALA A 705 -35.55 4.20 13.42
C ALA A 705 -34.68 5.45 13.14
N ARG A 706 -33.70 5.74 14.01
CA ARG A 706 -32.70 6.79 13.79
C ARG A 706 -31.76 6.46 12.63
N LEU A 707 -31.19 5.25 12.59
CA LEU A 707 -30.27 4.80 11.52
C LEU A 707 -30.94 4.80 10.13
N LEU A 708 -32.21 4.42 10.06
CA LEU A 708 -32.99 4.45 8.82
C LEU A 708 -33.51 5.86 8.45
N HIS A 709 -33.25 6.88 9.27
CA HIS A 709 -33.68 8.24 8.97
C HIS A 709 -32.80 8.87 7.87
N PRO A 710 -33.37 9.62 6.90
CA PRO A 710 -32.62 10.22 5.80
C PRO A 710 -31.47 11.18 6.18
N SER A 711 -31.47 11.68 7.43
CA SER A 711 -30.44 12.60 7.92
C SER A 711 -29.13 11.93 8.34
N ILE A 712 -29.16 10.63 8.63
CA ILE A 712 -27.95 9.87 8.96
C ILE A 712 -27.26 9.50 7.65
N GLU A 713 -25.93 9.43 7.65
CA GLU A 713 -25.17 8.99 6.50
C GLU A 713 -25.44 7.51 6.18
N GLU A 714 -25.41 7.13 4.90
CA GLU A 714 -25.68 5.75 4.47
C GLU A 714 -24.62 4.77 4.99
N SER A 715 -23.35 5.20 5.00
CA SER A 715 -22.20 4.47 5.52
C SER A 715 -22.37 4.12 7.01
N ALA A 716 -22.85 5.06 7.83
CA ALA A 716 -23.09 4.83 9.27
C ALA A 716 -24.15 3.75 9.55
N SER A 717 -24.97 3.38 8.56
CA SER A 717 -26.07 2.41 8.71
C SER A 717 -25.84 1.10 7.97
N ILE A 718 -24.60 0.79 7.56
CA ILE A 718 -24.30 -0.35 6.69
C ILE A 718 -24.69 -1.71 7.29
N PHE A 719 -24.67 -1.85 8.61
CA PHE A 719 -24.99 -3.09 9.33
C PHE A 719 -26.45 -3.20 9.79
N VAL A 720 -27.31 -2.24 9.44
CA VAL A 720 -28.71 -2.23 9.88
C VAL A 720 -29.50 -3.39 9.28
N GLY A 721 -29.18 -3.77 8.03
CA GLY A 721 -29.78 -4.91 7.34
C GLY A 721 -29.51 -6.24 8.07
N PRO A 722 -28.23 -6.62 8.26
CA PRO A 722 -27.84 -7.79 9.05
C PRO A 722 -28.45 -7.82 10.46
N LEU A 723 -28.50 -6.68 11.15
CA LEU A 723 -29.15 -6.57 12.47
C LEU A 723 -30.64 -6.92 12.40
N LEU A 724 -31.37 -6.36 11.43
CA LEU A 724 -32.80 -6.63 11.24
C LEU A 724 -33.09 -8.10 10.91
N ILE A 725 -32.25 -8.71 10.06
CA ILE A 725 -32.36 -10.12 9.72
C ILE A 725 -32.21 -10.98 10.98
N GLU A 726 -31.20 -10.73 11.80
CA GLU A 726 -30.99 -11.48 13.05
C GLU A 726 -32.15 -11.28 14.03
N MET A 727 -32.69 -10.07 14.13
CA MET A 727 -33.87 -9.78 14.95
C MET A 727 -35.08 -10.60 14.51
N PHE A 728 -35.35 -10.70 13.20
CA PHE A 728 -36.45 -11.52 12.68
C PHE A 728 -36.25 -13.01 12.93
N ASP A 729 -35.01 -13.50 12.94
CA ASP A 729 -34.71 -14.91 13.15
C ASP A 729 -34.74 -15.32 14.62
N ARG A 730 -34.30 -14.45 15.54
CA ARG A 730 -34.08 -14.81 16.95
C ARG A 730 -35.15 -14.32 17.91
N LEU A 731 -35.87 -13.24 17.58
CA LEU A 731 -36.86 -12.63 18.50
C LEU A 731 -38.29 -13.16 18.30
N GLY A 732 -38.56 -13.91 17.24
CA GLY A 732 -39.82 -14.63 17.03
C GLY A 732 -41.06 -13.73 17.07
N GLU A 733 -42.05 -14.07 17.92
CA GLU A 733 -43.30 -13.29 18.03
C GLU A 733 -43.10 -11.92 18.69
N ALA A 734 -42.02 -11.71 19.45
CA ALA A 734 -41.79 -10.48 20.20
C ALA A 734 -41.56 -9.26 19.28
N ILE A 735 -40.98 -9.46 18.10
CA ILE A 735 -40.78 -8.40 17.10
C ILE A 735 -42.06 -8.10 16.29
N GLY A 736 -43.05 -9.00 16.30
CA GLY A 736 -44.27 -8.91 15.49
C GLY A 736 -44.93 -7.52 15.45
N PRO A 737 -45.14 -6.84 16.59
CA PRO A 737 -45.73 -5.49 16.63
C PRO A 737 -44.91 -4.41 15.90
N PHE A 738 -43.60 -4.58 15.79
CA PHE A 738 -42.67 -3.61 15.20
C PHE A 738 -42.37 -3.87 13.73
N VAL A 739 -42.65 -5.09 13.22
CA VAL A 739 -42.40 -5.46 11.80
C VAL A 739 -42.99 -4.42 10.83
N PRO A 740 -44.25 -3.96 10.98
CA PRO A 740 -44.81 -3.00 10.04
C PRO A 740 -44.05 -1.67 9.98
N GLU A 741 -43.58 -1.21 11.14
CA GLU A 741 -42.86 0.05 11.28
C GLU A 741 -41.44 -0.06 10.68
N ILE A 742 -40.72 -1.16 10.97
CA ILE A 742 -39.39 -1.47 10.39
C ILE A 742 -39.44 -1.43 8.87
N LEU A 743 -40.38 -2.19 8.28
CA LEU A 743 -40.48 -2.30 6.83
C LEU A 743 -40.86 -0.96 6.20
N THR A 744 -41.70 -0.17 6.86
CA THR A 744 -42.04 1.18 6.40
C THR A 744 -40.80 2.10 6.39
N PHE A 745 -39.96 2.05 7.43
CA PHE A 745 -38.72 2.84 7.48
C PHE A 745 -37.70 2.38 6.44
N ALA A 746 -37.51 1.07 6.28
CA ALA A 746 -36.56 0.51 5.31
C ALA A 746 -36.93 0.88 3.86
N VAL A 747 -38.21 0.79 3.47
CA VAL A 747 -38.62 1.19 2.11
C VAL A 747 -38.49 2.71 1.90
N LYS A 748 -38.87 3.54 2.89
CA LYS A 748 -38.67 4.99 2.80
C LYS A 748 -37.20 5.36 2.62
N ARG A 749 -36.31 4.65 3.32
CA ARG A 749 -34.87 4.86 3.24
C ARG A 749 -34.33 4.45 1.86
N LEU A 750 -34.79 3.34 1.30
CA LEU A 750 -34.45 2.87 -0.05
C LEU A 750 -34.77 3.90 -1.15
N GLU A 751 -35.80 4.73 -1.02
CA GLU A 751 -36.12 5.75 -2.03
C GLU A 751 -35.08 6.89 -2.10
N THR A 752 -34.39 7.14 -0.99
CA THR A 752 -33.35 8.18 -0.90
C THR A 752 -31.93 7.66 -1.06
N ALA A 753 -31.75 6.35 -0.89
CA ALA A 753 -30.44 5.70 -0.88
C ALA A 753 -29.74 5.77 -2.25
N LYS A 754 -28.44 6.01 -2.25
CA LYS A 754 -27.63 6.09 -3.48
C LYS A 754 -26.47 5.11 -3.52
N ALA A 755 -25.94 4.71 -2.36
CA ALA A 755 -24.83 3.78 -2.28
C ALA A 755 -25.31 2.33 -2.53
N PRO A 756 -24.76 1.62 -3.54
CA PRO A 756 -25.17 0.25 -3.85
C PRO A 756 -25.08 -0.71 -2.66
N ASN A 757 -23.99 -0.64 -1.88
CA ASN A 757 -23.78 -1.52 -0.72
C ASN A 757 -24.83 -1.29 0.38
N PHE A 758 -25.27 -0.04 0.58
CA PHE A 758 -26.33 0.25 1.53
C PHE A 758 -27.71 -0.20 1.02
N ILE A 759 -27.98 -0.01 -0.28
CA ILE A 759 -29.19 -0.55 -0.93
C ILE A 759 -29.24 -2.07 -0.78
N GLN A 760 -28.13 -2.76 -1.04
CA GLN A 760 -27.97 -4.20 -0.87
C GLN A 760 -28.33 -4.64 0.56
N THR A 761 -27.81 -3.96 1.58
CA THR A 761 -28.09 -4.29 3.00
C THR A 761 -29.60 -4.24 3.31
N LEU A 762 -30.29 -3.20 2.82
CA LEU A 762 -31.73 -3.05 3.06
C LEU A 762 -32.56 -4.03 2.22
N VAL A 763 -32.17 -4.26 0.97
CA VAL A 763 -32.79 -5.25 0.08
C VAL A 763 -32.70 -6.65 0.68
N ALA A 764 -31.56 -7.01 1.28
CA ALA A 764 -31.36 -8.31 1.92
C ALA A 764 -32.42 -8.61 3.00
N VAL A 765 -32.89 -7.58 3.72
CA VAL A 765 -33.98 -7.72 4.72
C VAL A 765 -35.26 -8.22 4.06
N PHE A 766 -35.64 -7.64 2.92
CA PHE A 766 -36.83 -8.05 2.17
C PHE A 766 -36.63 -9.39 1.47
N ALA A 767 -35.43 -9.66 0.95
CA ALA A 767 -35.10 -10.95 0.37
C ALA A 767 -35.25 -12.09 1.38
N HIS A 768 -34.77 -11.88 2.61
CA HIS A 768 -34.91 -12.83 3.72
C HIS A 768 -36.39 -13.07 4.08
N LEU A 769 -37.21 -12.02 4.15
CA LEU A 769 -38.64 -12.15 4.39
C LEU A 769 -39.37 -12.85 3.25
N ALA A 770 -38.98 -12.61 2.00
CA ALA A 770 -39.56 -13.26 0.83
C ALA A 770 -39.30 -14.77 0.81
N LEU A 771 -38.17 -15.24 1.35
CA LEU A 771 -37.93 -16.69 1.50
C LEU A 771 -38.95 -17.35 2.43
N LYS A 772 -39.37 -16.67 3.50
CA LYS A 772 -40.29 -17.24 4.50
C LYS A 772 -41.76 -17.01 4.14
N GLN A 773 -42.11 -15.79 3.74
CA GLN A 773 -43.50 -15.33 3.58
C GLN A 773 -43.65 -14.29 2.46
N ALA A 774 -43.27 -14.64 1.22
CA ALA A 774 -43.35 -13.74 0.06
C ALA A 774 -44.74 -13.09 -0.11
N GLU A 775 -45.83 -13.86 0.02
CA GLU A 775 -47.19 -13.34 -0.18
C GLU A 775 -47.56 -12.28 0.86
N THR A 776 -47.27 -12.54 2.14
CA THR A 776 -47.51 -11.58 3.23
C THR A 776 -46.72 -10.29 3.02
N MET A 777 -45.44 -10.42 2.64
CA MET A 777 -44.57 -9.29 2.36
C MET A 777 -45.12 -8.42 1.23
N VAL A 778 -45.50 -9.02 0.10
CA VAL A 778 -46.05 -8.29 -1.06
C VAL A 778 -47.33 -7.54 -0.68
N ARG A 779 -48.28 -8.21 -0.02
CA ARG A 779 -49.55 -7.57 0.42
C ARG A 779 -49.29 -6.41 1.37
N PHE A 780 -48.36 -6.57 2.31
CA PHE A 780 -48.01 -5.51 3.25
C PHE A 780 -47.40 -4.28 2.55
N LEU A 781 -46.51 -4.50 1.59
CA LEU A 781 -45.87 -3.43 0.81
C LEU A 781 -46.83 -2.69 -0.13
N GLU A 782 -47.93 -3.32 -0.55
CA GLU A 782 -49.01 -2.68 -1.31
C GLU A 782 -49.77 -1.64 -0.47
N ASP A 783 -49.96 -1.92 0.82
CA ASP A 783 -50.68 -1.05 1.75
C ASP A 783 -49.85 0.17 2.19
N ILE A 784 -48.52 0.08 2.12
CA ILE A 784 -47.62 1.20 2.42
C ILE A 784 -47.67 2.22 1.27
N LYS A 785 -47.99 3.47 1.61
CA LYS A 785 -47.89 4.61 0.69
C LYS A 785 -46.72 5.50 1.07
N ILE A 786 -45.82 5.70 0.10
CA ILE A 786 -44.68 6.61 0.22
C ILE A 786 -44.81 7.65 -0.89
N GLU A 787 -45.05 8.89 -0.49
CA GLU A 787 -45.37 10.00 -1.40
C GLU A 787 -46.47 9.65 -2.44
N GLN A 788 -46.09 9.39 -3.70
CA GLN A 788 -46.99 9.06 -4.81
C GLN A 788 -46.93 7.59 -5.26
N ARG A 789 -46.08 6.75 -4.65
CA ARG A 789 -45.91 5.33 -5.02
C ARG A 789 -46.28 4.42 -3.85
N ASN A 790 -46.59 3.15 -4.17
CA ASN A 790 -46.70 2.14 -3.12
C ASN A 790 -45.31 1.62 -2.75
N GLY A 791 -45.17 1.09 -1.54
CA GLY A 791 -43.88 0.60 -1.03
C GLY A 791 -43.31 -0.54 -1.89
N LEU A 792 -44.18 -1.35 -2.50
CA LEU A 792 -43.79 -2.43 -3.40
C LEU A 792 -43.05 -1.91 -4.65
N GLU A 793 -43.53 -0.82 -5.26
CA GLU A 793 -42.89 -0.19 -6.42
C GLU A 793 -41.51 0.38 -6.07
N GLY A 794 -41.38 1.01 -4.89
CA GLY A 794 -40.10 1.51 -4.39
C GLY A 794 -39.07 0.40 -4.22
N LEU A 795 -39.45 -0.69 -3.53
CA LEU A 795 -38.58 -1.85 -3.32
C LEU A 795 -38.18 -2.51 -4.65
N MET A 796 -39.12 -2.81 -5.54
CA MET A 796 -38.82 -3.51 -6.79
C MET A 796 -37.92 -2.70 -7.73
N LYS A 797 -38.04 -1.37 -7.73
CA LYS A 797 -37.10 -0.52 -8.48
C LYS A 797 -35.71 -0.53 -7.87
N ALA A 798 -35.58 -0.29 -6.58
CA ALA A 798 -34.28 -0.27 -5.91
C ALA A 798 -33.57 -1.64 -6.01
N TRP A 799 -34.30 -2.73 -5.82
CA TRP A 799 -33.76 -4.08 -5.88
C TRP A 799 -33.30 -4.46 -7.29
N LEU A 800 -34.17 -4.33 -8.30
CA LEU A 800 -33.86 -4.82 -9.65
C LEU A 800 -32.89 -3.93 -10.43
N GLU A 801 -32.82 -2.63 -10.12
CA GLU A 801 -31.83 -1.72 -10.73
C GLU A 801 -30.43 -1.89 -10.13
N ASN A 802 -30.30 -2.44 -8.91
CA ASN A 802 -29.01 -2.65 -8.24
C ASN A 802 -28.59 -4.13 -8.18
N PHE A 803 -29.39 -5.06 -8.73
CA PHE A 803 -29.10 -6.50 -8.65
C PHE A 803 -27.77 -6.87 -9.31
N GLU A 804 -27.45 -6.28 -10.46
CA GLU A 804 -26.21 -6.53 -11.22
C GLU A 804 -24.95 -6.03 -10.50
N VAL A 805 -25.11 -5.19 -9.47
CA VAL A 805 -24.01 -4.59 -8.68
C VAL A 805 -23.90 -5.23 -7.29
N LEU A 806 -24.69 -6.28 -7.00
CA LEU A 806 -24.64 -6.98 -5.74
C LEU A 806 -23.29 -7.68 -5.57
N GLN A 807 -22.69 -7.52 -4.39
CA GLN A 807 -21.42 -8.14 -4.03
C GLN A 807 -21.64 -9.28 -3.03
N GLY A 808 -20.86 -10.35 -3.16
CA GLY A 808 -20.88 -11.51 -2.26
C GLY A 808 -21.84 -12.62 -2.69
N HIS A 809 -21.33 -13.86 -2.74
CA HIS A 809 -22.07 -15.03 -3.20
C HIS A 809 -23.35 -15.30 -2.39
N SER A 810 -23.30 -15.12 -1.06
CA SER A 810 -24.45 -15.32 -0.16
C SER A 810 -25.60 -14.34 -0.47
N HIS A 811 -25.29 -13.07 -0.75
CA HIS A 811 -26.28 -12.04 -1.08
C HIS A 811 -26.92 -12.25 -2.46
N ILE A 812 -26.13 -12.66 -3.46
CA ILE A 812 -26.62 -13.00 -4.80
C ILE A 812 -27.55 -14.21 -4.72
N LYS A 813 -27.14 -15.25 -3.99
CA LYS A 813 -27.92 -16.47 -3.76
C LYS A 813 -29.24 -16.18 -3.03
N LEU A 814 -29.19 -15.41 -1.95
CA LEU A 814 -30.38 -14.95 -1.22
C LEU A 814 -31.34 -14.17 -2.12
N SER A 815 -30.82 -13.19 -2.87
CA SER A 815 -31.63 -12.34 -3.74
C SER A 815 -32.25 -13.13 -4.90
N SER A 816 -31.49 -14.05 -5.52
CA SER A 816 -31.96 -14.85 -6.65
C SER A 816 -33.14 -15.75 -6.26
N ILE A 817 -33.02 -16.48 -5.14
CA ILE A 817 -34.07 -17.38 -4.66
C ILE A 817 -35.29 -16.58 -4.20
N ALA A 818 -35.08 -15.43 -3.54
CA ALA A 818 -36.17 -14.55 -3.13
C ALA A 818 -36.95 -13.99 -4.34
N LEU A 819 -36.26 -13.55 -5.39
CA LEU A 819 -36.90 -13.09 -6.63
C LEU A 819 -37.65 -14.22 -7.36
N ALA A 820 -37.11 -15.43 -7.36
CA ALA A 820 -37.81 -16.61 -7.90
C ALA A 820 -39.12 -16.90 -7.14
N ASN A 821 -39.10 -16.79 -5.81
CA ASN A 821 -40.31 -16.94 -4.99
C ASN A 821 -41.34 -15.83 -5.29
N ILE A 822 -40.92 -14.58 -5.45
CA ILE A 822 -41.80 -13.46 -5.82
C ILE A 822 -42.40 -13.68 -7.21
N PHE A 823 -41.62 -14.18 -8.18
CA PHE A 823 -42.11 -14.52 -9.52
C PHE A 823 -43.20 -15.60 -9.46
N ASN A 824 -43.00 -16.64 -8.64
CA ASN A 824 -43.94 -17.76 -8.48
C ASN A 824 -45.29 -17.34 -7.86
N LEU A 825 -45.38 -16.21 -7.16
CA LEU A 825 -46.65 -15.70 -6.61
C LEU A 825 -47.65 -15.27 -7.70
N GLN A 826 -47.18 -14.93 -8.91
CA GLN A 826 -48.02 -14.44 -10.02
C GLN A 826 -48.91 -13.24 -9.63
N SER A 827 -48.42 -12.37 -8.74
CA SER A 827 -49.16 -11.19 -8.28
C SER A 827 -49.39 -10.17 -9.40
N SER A 828 -50.65 -9.74 -9.58
CA SER A 828 -51.00 -8.69 -10.54
C SER A 828 -50.35 -7.34 -10.21
N SER A 829 -50.15 -7.06 -8.93
CA SER A 829 -49.52 -5.82 -8.45
C SER A 829 -48.04 -5.78 -8.82
N VAL A 830 -47.34 -6.92 -8.71
CA VAL A 830 -45.94 -7.06 -9.14
C VAL A 830 -45.84 -6.90 -10.66
N ALA A 831 -46.72 -7.55 -11.42
CA ALA A 831 -46.73 -7.48 -12.88
C ALA A 831 -47.04 -6.08 -13.44
N ALA A 832 -47.77 -5.24 -12.69
CA ALA A 832 -48.10 -3.88 -13.09
C ALA A 832 -46.91 -2.91 -13.02
N ILE A 833 -45.88 -3.23 -12.24
CA ILE A 833 -44.72 -2.34 -12.02
C ILE A 833 -43.79 -2.38 -13.25
N LYS A 834 -43.32 -1.20 -13.65
CA LYS A 834 -42.34 -1.02 -14.74
C LYS A 834 -40.99 -0.56 -14.21
N VAL A 835 -39.93 -1.27 -14.61
CA VAL A 835 -38.53 -1.02 -14.22
C VAL A 835 -37.65 -0.80 -15.46
N LYS A 836 -36.40 -0.37 -15.26
CA LYS A 836 -35.42 -0.27 -16.34
C LYS A 836 -35.04 -1.69 -16.82
N GLY A 837 -35.07 -1.88 -18.14
CA GLY A 837 -34.66 -3.11 -18.81
C GLY A 837 -33.25 -2.95 -19.38
N ASP A 838 -33.12 -3.19 -20.69
CA ASP A 838 -31.84 -3.13 -21.40
C ASP A 838 -31.50 -1.69 -21.82
N LEU A 839 -30.20 -1.40 -21.88
CA LEU A 839 -29.67 -0.15 -22.42
C LEU A 839 -29.89 -0.11 -23.94
N ILE A 840 -30.52 0.95 -24.43
CA ILE A 840 -30.72 1.19 -25.86
C ILE A 840 -29.44 1.83 -26.41
N THR A 841 -28.46 1.01 -26.81
CA THR A 841 -27.20 1.51 -27.36
C THR A 841 -27.38 2.06 -28.78
N LEU A 842 -26.87 3.26 -29.03
CA LEU A 842 -26.65 3.76 -30.39
C LEU A 842 -25.42 3.01 -30.94
N ALA A 843 -25.58 2.35 -32.09
CA ALA A 843 -24.71 1.30 -32.64
C ALA A 843 -23.23 1.64 -32.95
N SER A 844 -22.64 2.70 -32.40
CA SER A 844 -21.20 2.92 -32.48
C SER A 844 -20.54 2.23 -31.29
N GLY A 845 -19.79 1.15 -31.52
CA GLY A 845 -18.87 0.54 -30.53
C GLY A 845 -17.69 1.46 -30.15
N ARG A 846 -17.94 2.77 -30.03
CA ARG A 846 -17.02 3.78 -29.54
C ARG A 846 -17.26 3.95 -28.04
N ILE A 847 -16.19 4.10 -27.28
CA ILE A 847 -16.24 4.48 -25.86
C ILE A 847 -16.98 5.81 -25.76
N VAL A 848 -18.13 5.81 -25.09
CA VAL A 848 -18.93 7.01 -24.83
C VAL A 848 -18.40 7.67 -23.57
N THR A 849 -17.82 8.86 -23.70
CA THR A 849 -17.33 9.61 -22.54
C THR A 849 -18.49 10.21 -21.73
N ARG A 850 -18.28 10.53 -20.45
CA ARG A 850 -19.30 11.21 -19.60
C ARG A 850 -19.87 12.47 -20.25
N SER A 851 -19.06 13.23 -20.99
CA SER A 851 -19.50 14.43 -21.72
C SER A 851 -20.40 14.09 -22.91
N GLN A 852 -20.12 13.00 -23.64
CA GLN A 852 -20.97 12.51 -24.73
C GLN A 852 -22.29 11.92 -24.21
N ALA A 853 -22.24 11.19 -23.09
CA ALA A 853 -23.42 10.67 -22.39
C ALA A 853 -24.32 11.81 -21.85
N LEU A 854 -23.78 12.95 -21.44
CA LEU A 854 -24.58 14.12 -21.06
C LEU A 854 -25.36 14.72 -22.25
N THR A 855 -24.77 14.74 -23.44
CA THR A 855 -25.43 15.22 -24.67
C THR A 855 -26.43 14.23 -25.25
N ASN A 856 -26.24 12.93 -25.04
CA ASN A 856 -27.17 11.86 -25.41
C ASN A 856 -27.31 10.90 -24.22
N PRO A 857 -28.20 11.19 -23.26
CA PRO A 857 -28.35 10.37 -22.07
C PRO A 857 -28.83 8.96 -22.43
N ASP A 858 -28.28 7.99 -21.71
CA ASP A 858 -28.62 6.58 -21.80
C ASP A 858 -30.14 6.38 -21.71
N GLN A 859 -30.71 5.83 -22.79
CA GLN A 859 -32.11 5.46 -22.83
C GLN A 859 -32.23 3.99 -22.48
N TRP A 860 -33.14 3.68 -21.57
CA TRP A 860 -33.39 2.32 -21.11
C TRP A 860 -34.77 1.88 -21.55
N SER A 861 -34.90 0.62 -21.96
CA SER A 861 -36.22 0.04 -22.18
C SER A 861 -37.00 -0.04 -20.86
N ARG A 862 -38.33 0.00 -20.92
CA ARG A 862 -39.22 -0.11 -19.76
C ARG A 862 -39.94 -1.45 -19.79
N ILE A 863 -39.50 -2.39 -18.97
CA ILE A 863 -40.04 -3.76 -18.93
C ILE A 863 -40.82 -4.03 -17.65
N SER A 864 -41.59 -5.12 -17.62
CA SER A 864 -42.31 -5.54 -16.42
C SER A 864 -41.34 -6.13 -15.38
N VAL A 865 -41.68 -6.06 -14.11
CA VAL A 865 -40.90 -6.72 -13.04
C VAL A 865 -40.70 -8.22 -13.30
N PRO A 866 -41.74 -9.02 -13.63
CA PRO A 866 -41.54 -10.42 -14.00
C PRO A 866 -40.52 -10.63 -15.12
N SER A 867 -40.56 -9.79 -16.16
CA SER A 867 -39.60 -9.86 -17.28
C SER A 867 -38.16 -9.57 -16.82
N LYS A 868 -37.95 -8.54 -15.98
CA LYS A 868 -36.61 -8.20 -15.46
C LYS A 868 -36.08 -9.28 -14.52
N ILE A 869 -36.93 -9.86 -13.66
CA ILE A 869 -36.54 -10.98 -12.79
C ILE A 869 -35.99 -12.14 -13.62
N ILE A 870 -36.72 -12.57 -14.66
CA ILE A 870 -36.28 -13.67 -15.52
C ILE A 870 -34.92 -13.35 -16.19
N LYS A 871 -34.74 -12.13 -16.71
CA LYS A 871 -33.46 -11.71 -17.30
C LYS A 871 -32.30 -11.78 -16.31
N LEU A 872 -32.48 -11.27 -15.09
CA LEU A 872 -31.45 -11.30 -14.04
C LEU A 872 -31.11 -12.74 -13.62
N LEU A 873 -32.12 -13.60 -13.44
CA LEU A 873 -31.87 -15.00 -13.07
C LEU A 873 -31.19 -15.81 -14.19
N ILE A 874 -31.39 -15.44 -15.47
CA ILE A 874 -30.66 -16.02 -16.60
C ILE A 874 -29.20 -15.57 -16.59
N HIS A 875 -28.96 -14.28 -16.31
CA HIS A 875 -27.60 -13.76 -16.18
C HIS A 875 -26.81 -14.52 -15.11
N GLU A 876 -27.40 -14.73 -13.93
CA GLU A 876 -26.74 -15.50 -12.85
C GLU A 876 -26.52 -16.98 -13.18
N LEU A 877 -27.41 -17.57 -13.97
CA LEU A 877 -27.22 -18.93 -14.48
C LEU A 877 -26.02 -19.02 -15.43
N GLY A 878 -25.81 -17.98 -16.26
CA GLY A 878 -24.71 -17.91 -17.22
C GLY A 878 -23.36 -17.56 -16.58
N SER A 879 -23.32 -16.60 -15.65
CA SER A 879 -22.09 -16.19 -14.95
C SER A 879 -21.46 -17.36 -14.18
N SER A 880 -22.29 -18.13 -13.46
CA SER A 880 -21.85 -19.31 -12.71
C SER A 880 -21.25 -20.42 -13.59
N GLU A 881 -21.62 -20.51 -14.87
CA GLU A 881 -21.07 -21.50 -15.82
C GLU A 881 -19.72 -21.07 -16.41
N ALA A 882 -19.42 -19.77 -16.45
CA ALA A 882 -18.13 -19.24 -16.91
C ALA A 882 -17.03 -19.44 -15.87
N THR A 883 -17.31 -19.18 -14.59
CA THR A 883 -16.36 -19.34 -13.47
C THR A 883 -15.86 -20.78 -13.31
N LEU A 884 -16.68 -21.78 -13.69
CA LEU A 884 -16.31 -23.19 -13.67
C LEU A 884 -15.39 -23.62 -14.82
N LYS A 885 -15.32 -22.84 -15.91
CA LYS A 885 -14.47 -23.14 -17.08
C LYS A 885 -13.09 -22.48 -16.98
N GLU A 886 -12.95 -21.36 -16.28
CA GLU A 886 -11.67 -20.67 -16.06
C GLU A 886 -10.73 -21.40 -15.09
N GLY A 887 -11.20 -22.42 -14.35
CA GLY A 887 -10.37 -23.29 -13.51
C GLY A 887 -9.54 -24.34 -14.26
N ALA A 888 -9.60 -24.38 -15.60
CA ALA A 888 -8.80 -25.27 -16.43
C ALA A 888 -7.77 -24.44 -17.24
N ILE A 889 -6.57 -24.29 -16.68
CA ILE A 889 -5.42 -23.69 -17.37
C ILE A 889 -5.04 -24.63 -18.54
N PRO A 890 -4.99 -24.16 -19.79
CA PRO A 890 -4.39 -24.92 -20.88
C PRO A 890 -2.87 -25.00 -20.70
N ASP A 891 -2.32 -26.21 -20.69
CA ASP A 891 -0.89 -26.45 -20.93
C ASP A 891 -0.61 -26.14 -22.40
N ASP A 892 -0.22 -24.91 -22.74
CA ASP A 892 0.47 -24.62 -23.99
C ASP A 892 1.73 -23.80 -23.68
N GLU A 893 2.87 -24.50 -23.72
CA GLU A 893 4.22 -23.94 -23.80
C GLU A 893 4.37 -23.27 -25.17
N ASP A 894 4.12 -21.96 -25.24
CA ASP A 894 4.70 -20.98 -26.18
C ASP A 894 3.67 -19.85 -26.40
N ASP A 895 3.67 -18.84 -25.54
CA ASP A 895 3.38 -17.48 -26.00
C ASP A 895 4.09 -16.45 -25.10
N ASP A 896 4.89 -15.63 -25.78
CA ASP A 896 5.58 -14.46 -25.27
C ASP A 896 4.56 -13.41 -24.79
N TRP A 897 4.97 -12.62 -23.78
CA TRP A 897 4.34 -11.37 -23.32
C TRP A 897 3.14 -11.50 -22.38
N GLU A 898 3.43 -11.83 -21.11
CA GLU A 898 2.92 -11.13 -19.93
C GLU A 898 3.60 -11.71 -18.67
N ASN A 899 4.80 -11.21 -18.36
CA ASN A 899 5.37 -11.34 -17.00
C ASN A 899 4.99 -10.08 -16.21
N PHE A 900 3.69 -9.88 -15.98
CA PHE A 900 3.26 -9.20 -14.77
C PHE A 900 3.29 -10.24 -13.66
N SER A 901 4.03 -9.95 -12.59
CA SER A 901 4.18 -10.88 -11.47
C SER A 901 2.82 -11.24 -10.89
N ILE A 902 2.60 -12.55 -10.69
CA ILE A 902 1.44 -13.17 -10.05
C ILE A 902 1.10 -12.51 -8.69
N ASP A 903 2.10 -11.90 -8.04
CA ASP A 903 1.94 -11.19 -6.77
C ASP A 903 1.09 -9.92 -6.86
N THR A 904 1.15 -9.18 -7.97
CA THR A 904 0.38 -7.91 -8.10
C THR A 904 -1.12 -8.10 -8.30
N LEU A 905 -1.55 -9.22 -8.89
CA LEU A 905 -2.99 -9.53 -9.04
C LEU A 905 -3.58 -10.18 -7.78
N GLN A 906 -2.76 -10.87 -6.97
CA GLN A 906 -3.18 -11.41 -5.67
C GLN A 906 -3.34 -10.30 -4.63
N GLU A 907 -2.54 -9.23 -4.66
CA GLU A 907 -2.72 -8.08 -3.77
C GLU A 907 -4.00 -7.28 -4.09
N TYR A 908 -4.36 -7.12 -5.37
CA TYR A 908 -5.64 -6.48 -5.72
C TYR A 908 -6.86 -7.36 -5.39
N ALA A 909 -6.75 -8.68 -5.52
CA ALA A 909 -7.79 -9.62 -5.09
C ALA A 909 -7.92 -9.72 -3.56
N ALA A 910 -6.81 -9.56 -2.83
CA ALA A 910 -6.79 -9.52 -1.36
C ALA A 910 -7.38 -8.21 -0.79
N LEU A 911 -7.27 -7.09 -1.50
CA LEU A 911 -7.88 -5.81 -1.11
C LEU A 911 -9.40 -5.77 -1.34
N GLU A 912 -9.95 -6.53 -2.29
CA GLU A 912 -11.39 -6.76 -2.41
C GLU A 912 -11.91 -7.87 -1.49
N GLY A 913 -10.99 -8.66 -0.93
CA GLY A 913 -11.22 -9.70 0.08
C GLY A 913 -11.08 -9.19 1.50
N VAL A 914 -11.75 -8.10 1.88
CA VAL A 914 -12.13 -7.95 3.30
C VAL A 914 -13.15 -9.06 3.56
N GLU A 915 -12.61 -10.20 3.97
CA GLU A 915 -13.31 -11.41 4.37
C GLU A 915 -14.32 -11.05 5.46
N GLY A 916 -15.52 -10.68 5.03
CA GLY A 916 -16.73 -11.19 5.65
C GLY A 916 -16.71 -12.71 5.55
N GLY A 917 -15.89 -13.34 6.40
CA GLY A 917 -15.91 -14.75 6.73
C GLY A 917 -17.21 -15.13 7.45
N ASP A 918 -18.34 -14.76 6.87
CA ASP A 918 -19.59 -15.43 7.17
C ASP A 918 -19.55 -16.73 6.35
N GLU A 919 -19.05 -17.80 7.00
CA GLU A 919 -19.55 -19.13 6.71
C GLU A 919 -21.07 -19.02 6.47
N ASP A 920 -21.58 -19.67 5.42
CA ASP A 920 -22.98 -19.63 4.95
C ASP A 920 -23.94 -20.14 6.06
N GLU A 921 -24.05 -19.46 7.20
CA GLU A 921 -24.83 -19.82 8.38
C GLU A 921 -26.22 -19.20 8.26
N GLY A 922 -27.03 -19.77 7.38
CA GLY A 922 -28.40 -19.29 7.15
C GLY A 922 -29.30 -20.31 6.50
N LEU A 923 -30.53 -19.88 6.15
CA LEU A 923 -31.58 -20.69 5.52
C LEU A 923 -31.15 -21.40 4.23
N LEU A 924 -30.04 -20.97 3.63
CA LEU A 924 -29.59 -21.40 2.31
C LEU A 924 -28.25 -22.14 2.31
N LYS A 925 -27.67 -22.49 3.48
CA LYS A 925 -26.34 -23.14 3.60
C LYS A 925 -26.13 -24.27 2.60
N ASP A 926 -27.08 -25.18 2.50
CA ASP A 926 -26.98 -26.40 1.67
C ASP A 926 -27.55 -26.24 0.24
N VAL A 927 -28.01 -25.04 -0.13
CA VAL A 927 -28.65 -24.82 -1.43
C VAL A 927 -27.58 -24.49 -2.49
N ASN A 928 -27.49 -25.31 -3.54
CA ASN A 928 -26.72 -24.96 -4.73
C ASN A 928 -27.57 -24.06 -5.64
N LEU A 929 -27.14 -22.80 -5.81
CA LEU A 929 -27.88 -21.80 -6.59
C LEU A 929 -28.11 -22.25 -8.04
N GLN A 930 -27.11 -22.85 -8.68
CA GLN A 930 -27.21 -23.30 -10.06
C GLN A 930 -28.25 -24.43 -10.23
N VAL A 931 -28.25 -25.40 -9.31
CA VAL A 931 -29.24 -26.50 -9.31
C VAL A 931 -30.64 -25.93 -9.13
N PHE A 932 -30.80 -25.02 -8.16
CA PHE A 932 -32.07 -24.33 -7.91
C PHE A 932 -32.57 -23.58 -9.15
N LEU A 933 -31.70 -22.79 -9.82
CA LEU A 933 -32.08 -22.01 -11.00
C LEU A 933 -32.45 -22.92 -12.19
N LYS A 934 -31.74 -24.04 -12.40
CA LYS A 934 -32.08 -25.02 -13.44
C LYS A 934 -33.45 -25.66 -13.18
N GLU A 935 -33.74 -26.06 -11.95
CA GLU A 935 -35.05 -26.60 -11.57
C GLU A 935 -36.16 -25.55 -11.70
N PHE A 936 -35.90 -24.32 -11.26
CA PHE A 936 -36.81 -23.19 -11.39
C PHE A 936 -37.20 -22.93 -12.85
N PHE A 937 -36.24 -22.83 -13.77
CA PHE A 937 -36.54 -22.58 -15.18
C PHE A 937 -37.22 -23.78 -15.86
N ARG A 938 -36.86 -25.03 -15.49
CA ARG A 938 -37.57 -26.23 -15.96
C ARG A 938 -39.05 -26.20 -15.57
N HIS A 939 -39.34 -25.89 -14.31
CA HIS A 939 -40.71 -25.76 -13.82
C HIS A 939 -41.45 -24.60 -14.48
N ALA A 940 -40.81 -23.42 -14.59
CA ALA A 940 -41.40 -22.25 -15.23
C ALA A 940 -41.76 -22.51 -16.71
N ALA A 941 -40.90 -23.23 -17.45
CA ALA A 941 -41.13 -23.59 -18.84
C ALA A 941 -42.23 -24.66 -19.00
N ASN A 942 -42.22 -25.71 -18.17
CA ASN A 942 -43.18 -26.81 -18.26
C ASN A 942 -44.61 -26.36 -17.93
N ASP A 943 -44.77 -25.56 -16.86
CA ASP A 943 -46.08 -25.17 -16.34
C ASP A 943 -46.52 -23.76 -16.78
N ASN A 944 -45.73 -23.11 -17.65
CA ASN A 944 -45.93 -21.73 -18.11
C ASN A 944 -46.18 -20.74 -16.96
N VAL A 945 -45.41 -20.89 -15.87
CA VAL A 945 -45.57 -20.08 -14.66
C VAL A 945 -45.40 -18.61 -14.98
N GLY A 946 -46.34 -17.76 -14.55
CA GLY A 946 -46.25 -16.31 -14.74
C GLY A 946 -46.25 -15.84 -16.20
N GLY A 947 -46.70 -16.67 -17.15
CA GLY A 947 -46.62 -16.34 -18.58
C GLY A 947 -45.20 -16.41 -19.13
N PHE A 948 -44.36 -17.32 -18.59
CA PHE A 948 -42.96 -17.47 -18.98
C PHE A 948 -42.74 -17.54 -20.50
N TRP A 949 -43.59 -18.22 -21.25
CA TRP A 949 -43.44 -18.30 -22.72
C TRP A 949 -43.67 -16.98 -23.45
N ASP A 950 -44.44 -16.07 -22.88
CA ASP A 950 -44.63 -14.72 -23.43
C ASP A 950 -43.39 -13.86 -23.17
N ILE A 951 -42.79 -13.98 -21.97
CA ILE A 951 -41.52 -13.34 -21.62
C ILE A 951 -40.40 -13.89 -22.52
N TYR A 952 -40.32 -15.21 -22.67
CA TYR A 952 -39.31 -15.88 -23.49
C TYR A 952 -39.32 -15.42 -24.94
N LYS A 953 -40.51 -15.20 -25.51
CA LYS A 953 -40.66 -14.79 -26.91
C LYS A 953 -40.48 -13.30 -27.14
N ASN A 954 -40.98 -12.47 -26.23
CA ASN A 954 -41.11 -11.03 -26.47
C ASN A 954 -40.04 -10.19 -25.78
N ASP A 955 -39.53 -10.65 -24.63
CA ASP A 955 -38.68 -9.83 -23.75
C ASP A 955 -37.22 -10.31 -23.71
N LEU A 956 -36.95 -11.60 -23.94
CA LEU A 956 -35.57 -12.13 -23.94
C LEU A 956 -34.83 -11.88 -25.26
N SER A 957 -33.56 -11.48 -25.15
CA SER A 957 -32.58 -11.37 -26.22
C SER A 957 -32.16 -12.74 -26.77
N VAL A 958 -31.41 -12.74 -27.88
CA VAL A 958 -30.90 -13.99 -28.49
C VAL A 958 -29.91 -14.69 -27.55
N ASP A 959 -29.04 -13.92 -26.90
CA ASP A 959 -28.01 -14.46 -26.00
C ASP A 959 -28.64 -15.08 -24.74
N GLU A 960 -29.62 -14.39 -24.12
CA GLU A 960 -30.36 -14.90 -22.96
C GLU A 960 -31.11 -16.20 -23.29
N ARG A 961 -31.69 -16.31 -24.49
CA ARG A 961 -32.33 -17.56 -24.96
C ARG A 961 -31.31 -18.67 -25.19
N GLY A 962 -30.10 -18.31 -25.64
CA GLY A 962 -28.97 -19.22 -25.80
C GLY A 962 -28.58 -19.87 -24.47
N ILE A 963 -28.37 -19.07 -23.43
CA ILE A 963 -28.05 -19.54 -22.07
C ILE A 963 -29.11 -20.54 -21.58
N LEU A 964 -30.39 -20.17 -21.66
CA LEU A 964 -31.48 -21.07 -21.25
C LEU A 964 -31.49 -22.40 -22.02
N SER A 965 -31.23 -22.37 -23.33
CA SER A 965 -31.24 -23.59 -24.14
C SER A 965 -30.12 -24.56 -23.77
N VAL A 966 -28.94 -24.05 -23.40
CA VAL A 966 -27.79 -24.87 -23.01
C VAL A 966 -27.95 -25.44 -21.60
N SER A 967 -28.57 -24.69 -20.69
CA SER A 967 -28.64 -25.04 -19.27
C SER A 967 -29.85 -25.91 -18.88
N ILE A 968 -30.88 -26.02 -19.73
CA ILE A 968 -32.16 -26.70 -19.42
C ILE A 968 -32.29 -28.08 -20.09
N ASP A 969 -31.56 -28.33 -21.18
CA ASP A 969 -31.33 -29.68 -21.74
C ASP A 969 -30.77 -30.64 -20.67
#